data_AF-A0A9J7ZX99-F1
#
_entry.id   AF-A0A9J7ZX99-F1
#
_cell.length_a   1.000
_cell.length_b   1.000
_cell.length_c   1.000
_cell.angle_alpha   90.00
_cell.angle_beta   90.00
_cell.angle_gamma   90.00
#
_symmetry.space_group_name_H-M   'P 1'
#
loop_
_entity.id
_entity.type
_entity.pdbx_description
1 polymer ?
#
loop_
_entity_poly.entity_id
_entity_poly.type
_entity_poly.pdbx_seq_one_letter_code
_entity_poly.pdbx_strand_id
1 'polypeptide(L)'
;MADMVSIFMSIGLNEQKAKETLKNEALSSTLKKAIEQARGLLGSASIDKTAGTMLYNMVTRLKDPTRLSFLTEYIITRKINSELQLSAALDFIKSHPQENLDRLEFEAACGVGVVVTPEQIEDAVELIIRKHKDQLLAERYRFNMGILMGEARTALKWADGKIVKNEVDMQVLHLLGPKTEADLEKKPKAAKPKAAEKDVKIEQVVNGEANTEGKSLMEQLRGEALKFHKPGENYKTEGYVVTPNTMNLLKKHLEETGGQVRTRFPPEPNGILHIGHAKAINFNFGYAKANNGICFLRYDDTNPEKEEEKYFTAIKEMVEWLGYKPYAVTHASDQFQLLYDLAVDLIRRGHAYVCHQRGEELKGHNIPPSPWRERPVEESLLLFDRMRKGMFAEGEVTLRMKMVMEDGKMDPVAYRIKYTPHHRTGDTWCIYPTYDYTHCLCDSIENITHSLCTKEFQARRSSYFWLCNALDLYCPVQWEYGRLNLTYTVVSKRKIIKLVETGIVRDWDDPRLFTLTALRRRGFPPQAINNFCARVGVTVAQTTMEPHLLEACVREVLNDTAPRAMAILEPLKVTITNLPTSAQTEVRVPDFPANEAKGSHVVPFSKTIFIEQSDFREVFFFFLDFKKKIIASHIGLVRIPFFFFFLSFEASVVINSEYSKLWREHILLSSTVSTPDTSGAAHQNTIEPIMLCTLDAAHGADIFPTINCCSILFVLTQISNDFQRSLCRQTIDCIKTWM
;
A
#
# COMPACT_ATOMS: atom_id res chain seq x y z
N MET A 1 -38.81 -39.12 -11.85
CA MET A 1 -37.91 -39.47 -10.72
C MET A 1 -36.50 -38.92 -10.89
N ALA A 2 -35.86 -39.05 -12.06
CA ALA A 2 -34.51 -38.51 -12.30
C ALA A 2 -34.40 -36.96 -12.27
N ASP A 3 -35.51 -36.26 -12.56
CA ASP A 3 -35.56 -34.80 -12.70
C ASP A 3 -35.51 -34.02 -11.37
N MET A 4 -36.07 -34.55 -10.26
CA MET A 4 -35.98 -33.85 -8.97
C MET A 4 -34.61 -34.00 -8.29
N VAL A 5 -33.96 -35.15 -8.46
CA VAL A 5 -32.61 -35.36 -7.91
C VAL A 5 -31.61 -34.46 -8.62
N SER A 6 -31.72 -34.30 -9.95
CA SER A 6 -30.88 -33.36 -10.71
C SER A 6 -31.13 -31.90 -10.30
N ILE A 7 -32.39 -31.50 -10.05
CA ILE A 7 -32.73 -30.17 -9.54
C ILE A 7 -32.07 -29.92 -8.17
N PHE A 8 -32.14 -30.87 -7.24
CA PHE A 8 -31.50 -30.73 -5.92
C PHE A 8 -29.98 -30.73 -6.00
N MET A 9 -29.39 -31.51 -6.90
CA MET A 9 -27.94 -31.47 -7.15
C MET A 9 -27.50 -30.15 -7.79
N SER A 10 -28.35 -29.53 -8.62
CA SER A 10 -28.05 -28.25 -9.27
C SER A 10 -27.86 -27.10 -8.28
N ILE A 11 -28.45 -27.20 -7.08
CA ILE A 11 -28.31 -26.22 -5.99
C ILE A 11 -27.22 -26.60 -4.97
N GLY A 12 -26.40 -27.63 -5.25
CA GLY A 12 -25.23 -27.98 -4.44
C GLY A 12 -25.41 -29.12 -3.45
N LEU A 13 -26.56 -29.80 -3.41
CA LEU A 13 -26.72 -31.01 -2.61
C LEU A 13 -25.97 -32.19 -3.24
N ASN A 14 -25.31 -33.01 -2.42
CA ASN A 14 -24.73 -34.26 -2.90
C ASN A 14 -25.83 -35.28 -3.23
N GLU A 15 -25.51 -36.26 -4.07
CA GLU A 15 -26.49 -37.22 -4.59
C GLU A 15 -27.20 -38.02 -3.47
N GLN A 16 -26.47 -38.37 -2.41
CA GLN A 16 -27.03 -39.07 -1.26
C GLN A 16 -28.09 -38.21 -0.54
N LYS A 17 -27.76 -36.96 -0.22
CA LYS A 17 -28.65 -36.04 0.49
C LYS A 17 -29.83 -35.61 -0.37
N ALA A 18 -29.66 -35.52 -1.70
CA ALA A 18 -30.75 -35.31 -2.64
C ALA A 18 -31.74 -36.47 -2.64
N LYS A 19 -31.25 -37.72 -2.65
CA LYS A 19 -32.09 -38.94 -2.54
C LYS A 19 -32.79 -39.04 -1.18
N GLU A 20 -32.12 -38.68 -0.09
CA GLU A 20 -32.74 -38.63 1.25
C GLU A 20 -33.82 -37.56 1.35
N THR A 21 -33.58 -36.37 0.80
CA THR A 21 -34.53 -35.26 0.77
C THR A 21 -35.79 -35.61 -0.02
N LEU A 22 -35.63 -36.37 -1.12
CA LEU A 22 -36.75 -36.84 -1.93
C LEU A 22 -37.69 -37.80 -1.18
N LYS A 23 -37.18 -38.55 -0.20
CA LYS A 23 -38.02 -39.44 0.64
C LYS A 23 -38.99 -38.65 1.53
N ASN A 24 -38.72 -37.36 1.78
CA ASN A 24 -39.61 -36.48 2.50
C ASN A 24 -40.41 -35.64 1.49
N GLU A 25 -41.64 -36.07 1.19
CA GLU A 25 -42.50 -35.43 0.18
C GLU A 25 -42.82 -33.96 0.52
N ALA A 26 -43.04 -33.65 1.80
CA ALA A 26 -43.31 -32.28 2.24
C ALA A 26 -42.09 -31.37 2.05
N LEU A 27 -40.90 -31.85 2.44
CA LEU A 27 -39.65 -31.11 2.31
C LEU A 27 -39.26 -30.92 0.84
N SER A 28 -39.37 -31.96 0.03
CA SER A 28 -39.03 -31.93 -1.39
C SER A 28 -39.96 -31.01 -2.19
N SER A 29 -41.26 -31.00 -1.89
CA SER A 29 -42.24 -30.09 -2.50
C SER A 29 -41.94 -28.62 -2.16
N THR A 30 -41.69 -28.31 -0.88
CA THR A 30 -41.37 -26.94 -0.44
C THR A 30 -40.03 -26.46 -1.00
N LEU A 31 -39.02 -27.34 -1.03
CA LEU A 31 -37.72 -27.02 -1.59
C LEU A 31 -37.80 -26.75 -3.09
N LYS A 32 -38.59 -27.54 -3.83
CA LYS A 32 -38.84 -27.30 -5.25
C LYS A 32 -39.48 -25.92 -5.48
N LYS A 33 -40.50 -25.56 -4.69
CA LYS A 33 -41.13 -24.23 -4.76
C LYS A 33 -40.15 -23.09 -4.50
N ALA A 34 -39.28 -23.22 -3.50
CA ALA A 34 -38.25 -22.23 -3.21
C ALA A 34 -37.25 -22.08 -4.37
N ILE A 35 -36.85 -23.18 -5.00
CA ILE A 35 -35.94 -23.17 -6.17
C ILE A 35 -36.61 -22.52 -7.38
N GLU A 36 -37.88 -22.80 -7.64
CA GLU A 36 -38.64 -22.20 -8.74
C GLU A 36 -38.78 -20.68 -8.54
N GLN A 37 -39.08 -20.24 -7.31
CA GLN A 37 -39.12 -18.82 -6.96
C GLN A 37 -37.75 -18.15 -7.11
N ALA A 38 -36.68 -18.80 -6.63
CA ALA A 38 -35.32 -18.30 -6.79
C ALA A 38 -34.93 -18.14 -8.26
N ARG A 39 -35.28 -19.10 -9.12
CA ARG A 39 -35.06 -19.01 -10.58
C ARG A 39 -35.87 -17.87 -11.20
N GLY A 40 -37.11 -17.67 -10.77
CA GLY A 40 -37.95 -16.55 -11.22
C GLY A 40 -37.34 -15.18 -10.91
N LEU A 41 -36.66 -15.03 -9.77
CA LEU A 41 -35.99 -13.79 -9.35
C LEU A 41 -34.64 -13.56 -10.06
N LEU A 42 -33.91 -14.63 -10.39
CA LEU A 42 -32.59 -14.56 -11.06
C LEU A 42 -32.67 -14.48 -12.59
N GLY A 43 -33.82 -14.79 -13.19
CA GLY A 43 -33.98 -14.86 -14.64
C GLY A 43 -33.13 -15.97 -15.26
N SER A 44 -32.14 -15.63 -16.09
CA SER A 44 -31.24 -16.58 -16.76
C SER A 44 -30.01 -16.97 -15.93
N ALA A 45 -29.76 -16.32 -14.79
CA ALA A 45 -28.62 -16.63 -13.93
C ALA A 45 -28.85 -17.93 -13.13
N SER A 46 -27.82 -18.77 -13.02
CA SER A 46 -27.89 -20.00 -12.23
C SER A 46 -27.82 -19.70 -10.73
N ILE A 47 -28.50 -20.54 -9.92
CA ILE A 47 -28.42 -20.46 -8.46
C ILE A 47 -27.02 -20.95 -8.05
N ASP A 48 -26.28 -20.11 -7.32
CA ASP A 48 -24.98 -20.51 -6.79
C ASP A 48 -25.12 -21.58 -5.70
N LYS A 49 -24.13 -22.46 -5.56
CA LYS A 49 -24.18 -23.60 -4.62
C LYS A 49 -24.31 -23.17 -3.15
N THR A 50 -23.80 -21.99 -2.79
CA THR A 50 -23.89 -21.46 -1.42
C THR A 50 -25.31 -21.01 -1.13
N ALA A 51 -25.91 -20.20 -2.02
CA ALA A 51 -27.31 -19.82 -1.95
C ALA A 51 -28.24 -21.04 -1.98
N GLY A 52 -27.93 -22.03 -2.81
CA GLY A 52 -28.66 -23.30 -2.86
C GLY A 52 -28.62 -24.08 -1.54
N THR A 53 -27.47 -24.13 -0.88
CA THR A 53 -27.34 -24.73 0.46
C THR A 53 -28.12 -23.94 1.51
N MET A 54 -28.14 -22.60 1.43
CA MET A 54 -28.95 -21.76 2.32
C MET A 54 -30.45 -21.95 2.10
N LEU A 55 -30.91 -22.07 0.86
CA LEU A 55 -32.31 -22.38 0.55
C LEU A 55 -32.72 -23.73 1.16
N TYR A 56 -31.85 -24.74 1.09
CA TYR A 56 -32.08 -26.02 1.73
C TYR A 56 -32.18 -25.89 3.26
N ASN A 57 -31.24 -25.19 3.89
CA ASN A 57 -31.24 -24.98 5.34
C ASN A 57 -32.45 -24.16 5.81
N MET A 58 -32.88 -23.19 5.01
CA MET A 58 -34.10 -22.42 5.25
C MET A 58 -35.32 -23.34 5.24
N VAL A 59 -35.53 -24.10 4.16
CA VAL A 59 -36.71 -24.94 3.96
C VAL A 59 -36.81 -26.06 5.00
N THR A 60 -35.69 -26.60 5.45
CA THR A 60 -35.66 -27.63 6.50
C THR A 60 -36.06 -27.12 7.88
N ARG A 61 -35.92 -25.80 8.13
CA ARG A 61 -36.15 -25.17 9.45
C ARG A 61 -37.38 -24.27 9.49
N LEU A 62 -37.87 -23.83 8.34
CA LEU A 62 -39.00 -22.92 8.20
C LEU A 62 -40.31 -23.65 8.51
N LYS A 63 -41.01 -23.22 9.57
CA LYS A 63 -42.31 -23.78 9.96
C LYS A 63 -43.50 -23.07 9.32
N ASP A 64 -43.33 -21.79 8.99
CA ASP A 64 -44.37 -20.97 8.37
C ASP A 64 -44.17 -20.89 6.84
N PRO A 65 -44.98 -21.62 6.04
CA PRO A 65 -44.83 -21.64 4.59
C PRO A 65 -45.20 -20.32 3.92
N THR A 66 -45.91 -19.40 4.59
CA THR A 66 -46.29 -18.09 4.01
C THR A 66 -45.08 -17.17 3.84
N ARG A 67 -44.02 -17.40 4.62
CA ARG A 67 -42.78 -16.61 4.61
C ARG A 67 -41.70 -17.15 3.67
N LEU A 68 -42.00 -18.24 2.95
CA LEU A 68 -41.06 -18.88 2.03
C LEU A 68 -40.58 -17.93 0.94
N SER A 69 -41.51 -17.23 0.28
CA SER A 69 -41.20 -16.29 -0.80
C SER A 69 -40.33 -15.13 -0.31
N PHE A 70 -40.65 -14.60 0.88
CA PHE A 70 -39.95 -13.47 1.49
C PHE A 70 -38.49 -13.81 1.79
N LEU A 71 -38.21 -14.92 2.49
CA LEU A 71 -36.82 -15.31 2.79
C LEU A 71 -36.04 -15.74 1.55
N THR A 72 -36.71 -16.35 0.57
CA THR A 72 -36.08 -16.72 -0.72
C THR A 72 -35.52 -15.48 -1.42
N GLU A 73 -36.27 -14.37 -1.43
CA GLU A 73 -35.81 -13.09 -1.98
C GLU A 73 -34.54 -12.58 -1.27
N TYR A 74 -34.49 -12.60 0.05
CA TYR A 74 -33.34 -12.14 0.83
C TYR A 74 -32.08 -13.00 0.65
N ILE A 75 -32.25 -14.30 0.47
CA ILE A 75 -31.15 -15.24 0.19
C ILE A 75 -30.59 -14.99 -1.22
N ILE A 76 -31.46 -14.84 -2.20
CA ILE A 76 -31.05 -14.70 -3.61
C ILE A 76 -30.46 -13.32 -3.90
N THR A 77 -30.99 -12.27 -3.28
CA THR A 77 -30.40 -10.92 -3.31
C THR A 77 -29.13 -10.79 -2.44
N ARG A 78 -28.68 -11.88 -1.79
CA ARG A 78 -27.50 -11.95 -0.91
C ARG A 78 -27.52 -11.01 0.30
N LYS A 79 -28.70 -10.54 0.68
CA LYS A 79 -28.93 -9.80 1.94
C LYS A 79 -28.71 -10.71 3.16
N ILE A 80 -29.12 -11.97 3.04
CA ILE A 80 -28.80 -13.04 3.99
C ILE A 80 -27.84 -13.99 3.28
N ASN A 81 -26.60 -14.04 3.75
CA ASN A 81 -25.53 -14.80 3.11
C ASN A 81 -24.74 -15.70 4.07
N SER A 82 -25.13 -15.76 5.33
CA SER A 82 -24.55 -16.64 6.35
C SER A 82 -25.61 -17.43 7.10
N GLU A 83 -25.22 -18.61 7.62
CA GLU A 83 -26.11 -19.47 8.41
C GLU A 83 -26.58 -18.78 9.71
N LEU A 84 -25.78 -17.86 10.25
CA LEU A 84 -26.14 -17.11 11.45
C LEU A 84 -27.23 -16.08 11.18
N GLN A 85 -27.12 -15.33 10.08
CA GLN A 85 -28.17 -14.42 9.63
C GLN A 85 -29.45 -15.20 9.31
N LEU A 86 -29.34 -16.36 8.66
CA LEU A 86 -30.49 -17.23 8.40
C LEU A 86 -31.13 -17.73 9.69
N SER A 87 -30.34 -18.12 10.70
CA SER A 87 -30.87 -18.51 12.00
C SER A 87 -31.61 -17.36 12.68
N ALA A 88 -31.02 -16.17 12.69
CA ALA A 88 -31.64 -14.98 13.25
C ALA A 88 -32.95 -14.62 12.54
N ALA A 89 -32.99 -14.75 11.21
CA ALA A 89 -34.20 -14.54 10.41
C ALA A 89 -35.31 -15.53 10.74
N LEU A 90 -34.98 -16.81 10.90
CA LEU A 90 -35.93 -17.84 11.29
C LEU A 90 -36.44 -17.63 12.73
N ASP A 91 -35.57 -17.23 13.65
CA ASP A 91 -35.94 -16.92 15.03
C ASP A 91 -36.84 -15.68 15.10
N PHE A 92 -36.56 -14.65 14.31
CA PHE A 92 -37.37 -13.43 14.21
C PHE A 92 -38.77 -13.73 13.66
N ILE A 93 -38.87 -14.53 12.60
CA ILE A 93 -40.16 -14.94 12.02
C ILE A 93 -40.98 -15.75 13.03
N LYS A 94 -40.31 -16.60 13.82
CA LYS A 94 -40.97 -17.39 14.86
C LYS A 94 -41.51 -16.52 16.00
N SER A 95 -40.84 -15.42 16.35
CA SER A 95 -41.29 -14.49 17.40
C SER A 95 -42.32 -13.48 16.92
N HIS A 96 -42.45 -13.25 15.61
CA HIS A 96 -43.36 -12.27 15.00
C HIS A 96 -44.38 -12.93 14.05
N PRO A 97 -45.44 -13.58 14.58
CA PRO A 97 -46.45 -14.27 13.78
C PRO A 97 -47.45 -13.34 13.07
N GLN A 98 -47.34 -12.02 13.23
CA GLN A 98 -48.23 -11.04 12.58
C GLN A 98 -47.99 -11.01 11.06
N GLU A 99 -49.03 -10.83 10.24
CA GLU A 99 -48.91 -10.82 8.76
C GLU A 99 -48.01 -9.69 8.23
N ASN A 100 -48.08 -8.50 8.85
CA ASN A 100 -47.26 -7.35 8.50
C ASN A 100 -45.96 -7.33 9.30
N LEU A 101 -44.87 -7.76 8.66
CA LEU A 101 -43.52 -7.69 9.22
C LEU A 101 -42.93 -6.29 8.94
N ASP A 102 -42.42 -5.61 9.97
CA ASP A 102 -41.60 -4.42 9.74
C ASP A 102 -40.27 -4.86 9.10
N ARG A 103 -40.03 -4.40 7.87
CA ARG A 103 -38.82 -4.75 7.10
C ARG A 103 -37.57 -4.18 7.75
N LEU A 104 -37.63 -2.99 8.34
CA LEU A 104 -36.46 -2.34 8.95
C LEU A 104 -36.06 -3.07 10.23
N GLU A 105 -37.05 -3.44 11.05
CA GLU A 105 -36.81 -4.22 12.27
C GLU A 105 -36.26 -5.61 11.95
N PHE A 106 -36.81 -6.28 10.94
CA PHE A 106 -36.30 -7.57 10.45
C PHE A 106 -34.86 -7.47 9.94
N GLU A 107 -34.56 -6.49 9.07
CA GLU A 107 -33.23 -6.30 8.51
C GLU A 107 -32.20 -6.01 9.62
N ALA A 108 -32.54 -5.16 10.59
CA ALA A 108 -31.68 -4.86 11.73
C ALA A 108 -31.45 -6.09 12.63
N ALA A 109 -32.50 -6.84 12.96
CA ALA A 109 -32.42 -8.03 13.80
C ALA A 109 -31.59 -9.16 13.16
N CYS A 110 -31.62 -9.26 11.83
CA CYS A 110 -30.90 -10.25 11.05
C CYS A 110 -29.49 -9.82 10.65
N GLY A 111 -29.08 -8.58 10.94
CA GLY A 111 -27.78 -8.06 10.53
C GLY A 111 -27.64 -7.92 9.02
N VAL A 112 -28.74 -7.62 8.31
CA VAL A 112 -28.71 -7.33 6.88
C VAL A 112 -27.96 -6.02 6.65
N GLY A 113 -27.01 -6.04 5.71
CA GLY A 113 -26.14 -4.89 5.43
C GLY A 113 -24.99 -4.70 6.42
N VAL A 114 -24.90 -5.51 7.49
CA VAL A 114 -23.74 -5.51 8.39
C VAL A 114 -22.59 -6.27 7.73
N VAL A 115 -21.51 -5.55 7.42
CA VAL A 115 -20.27 -6.14 6.91
C VAL A 115 -19.23 -6.06 8.02
N VAL A 116 -18.73 -7.22 8.46
CA VAL A 116 -17.62 -7.28 9.40
C VAL A 116 -16.32 -7.37 8.62
N THR A 117 -15.41 -6.42 8.82
CA THR A 117 -14.13 -6.38 8.10
C THR A 117 -13.07 -7.24 8.80
N PRO A 118 -12.04 -7.72 8.08
CA PRO A 118 -10.91 -8.42 8.70
C PRO A 118 -10.24 -7.62 9.81
N GLU A 119 -10.11 -6.30 9.65
CA GLU A 119 -9.52 -5.40 10.65
C GLU A 119 -10.35 -5.37 11.95
N GLN A 120 -11.69 -5.36 11.85
CA GLN A 120 -12.55 -5.45 13.03
C GLN A 120 -12.39 -6.78 13.76
N ILE A 121 -12.14 -7.87 13.02
CA ILE A 121 -11.85 -9.19 13.61
C ILE A 121 -10.49 -9.18 14.30
N GLU A 122 -9.45 -8.66 13.64
CA GLU A 122 -8.10 -8.50 14.18
C GLU A 122 -8.12 -7.71 15.49
N ASP A 123 -8.72 -6.51 15.50
CA ASP A 123 -8.80 -5.64 16.67
C ASP A 123 -9.56 -6.28 17.84
N ALA A 124 -10.69 -6.95 17.54
CA ALA A 124 -11.48 -7.63 18.57
C ALA A 124 -10.72 -8.81 19.17
N VAL A 125 -10.06 -9.62 18.34
CA VAL A 125 -9.25 -10.75 18.78
C VAL A 125 -8.04 -10.27 19.58
N GLU A 126 -7.37 -9.19 19.15
CA GLU A 126 -6.23 -8.59 19.87
C GLU A 126 -6.64 -8.14 21.26
N LEU A 127 -7.79 -7.46 21.39
CA LEU A 127 -8.33 -7.00 22.67
C LEU A 127 -8.62 -8.19 23.61
N ILE A 128 -9.20 -9.27 23.07
CA ILE A 128 -9.52 -10.48 23.84
C ILE A 128 -8.25 -11.22 24.27
N ILE A 129 -7.26 -11.35 23.37
CA ILE A 129 -5.97 -11.98 23.69
C ILE A 129 -5.24 -11.15 24.75
N ARG A 130 -5.25 -9.83 24.63
CA ARG A 130 -4.65 -8.93 25.63
C ARG A 130 -5.30 -9.10 27.01
N LYS A 131 -6.62 -9.29 27.07
CA LYS A 131 -7.36 -9.56 28.32
C LYS A 131 -6.93 -10.87 28.99
N HIS A 132 -6.56 -11.89 28.20
CA HIS A 132 -6.16 -13.21 28.70
C HIS A 132 -4.64 -13.47 28.62
N LYS A 133 -3.83 -12.44 28.35
CA LYS A 133 -2.41 -12.57 27.99
C LYS A 133 -1.59 -13.35 29.03
N ASP A 134 -1.74 -13.02 30.31
CA ASP A 134 -0.96 -13.67 31.38
C ASP A 134 -1.31 -15.15 31.53
N GLN A 135 -2.59 -15.51 31.40
CA GLN A 135 -3.04 -16.90 31.43
C GLN A 135 -2.59 -17.67 30.17
N LEU A 136 -2.63 -17.03 29.00
CA LEU A 136 -2.14 -17.60 27.75
C LEU A 136 -0.63 -17.88 27.83
N LEU A 137 0.17 -16.97 28.39
CA LEU A 137 1.60 -17.16 28.55
C LEU A 137 1.92 -18.28 29.58
N ALA A 138 1.14 -18.37 30.65
CA ALA A 138 1.33 -19.38 31.70
C ALA A 138 0.88 -20.80 31.27
N GLU A 139 -0.28 -20.92 30.63
CA GLU A 139 -0.84 -22.23 30.22
C GLU A 139 -0.46 -22.63 28.79
N ARG A 140 0.09 -21.70 27.99
CA ARG A 140 0.38 -21.87 26.56
C ARG A 140 -0.81 -22.50 25.82
N TYR A 141 -0.58 -23.59 25.09
CA TYR A 141 -1.61 -24.28 24.32
C TYR A 141 -2.53 -25.20 25.15
N ARG A 142 -2.32 -25.29 26.47
CA ARG A 142 -3.25 -25.95 27.40
C ARG A 142 -4.41 -25.04 27.79
N PHE A 143 -4.33 -23.75 27.48
CA PHE A 143 -5.41 -22.79 27.65
C PHE A 143 -6.63 -23.18 26.80
N ASN A 144 -7.84 -22.99 27.35
CA ASN A 144 -9.07 -23.27 26.62
C ASN A 144 -9.35 -22.18 25.58
N MET A 145 -8.86 -22.38 24.36
CA MET A 145 -9.08 -21.47 23.20
C MET A 145 -10.56 -21.24 22.88
N GLY A 146 -11.46 -22.12 23.37
CA GLY A 146 -12.91 -21.93 23.25
C GLY A 146 -13.41 -20.66 23.96
N ILE A 147 -12.70 -20.17 24.98
CA ILE A 147 -13.02 -18.90 25.67
C ILE A 147 -12.80 -17.72 24.72
N LEU A 148 -11.65 -17.66 24.04
CA LEU A 148 -11.34 -16.60 23.08
C LEU A 148 -12.38 -16.58 21.95
N MET A 149 -12.69 -17.76 21.42
CA MET A 149 -13.72 -17.91 20.37
C MET A 149 -15.12 -17.51 20.84
N GLY A 150 -15.48 -17.79 22.09
CA GLY A 150 -16.77 -17.43 22.67
C GLY A 150 -16.89 -15.92 22.88
N GLU A 151 -15.84 -15.28 23.40
CA GLU A 151 -15.80 -13.82 23.54
C GLU A 151 -15.80 -13.12 22.18
N ALA A 152 -15.04 -13.63 21.20
CA ALA A 152 -14.97 -13.04 19.86
C ALA A 152 -16.30 -13.13 19.11
N ARG A 153 -17.02 -14.25 19.21
CA ARG A 153 -18.39 -14.39 18.67
C ARG A 153 -19.39 -13.46 19.36
N THR A 154 -19.17 -13.15 20.63
CA THR A 154 -20.04 -12.22 21.37
C THR A 154 -19.80 -10.78 20.92
N ALA A 155 -18.53 -10.40 20.73
CA ALA A 155 -18.14 -9.09 20.25
C ALA A 155 -18.54 -8.86 18.78
N LEU A 156 -18.34 -9.87 17.94
CA LEU A 156 -18.59 -9.82 16.50
C LEU A 156 -19.66 -10.85 16.11
N LYS A 157 -20.90 -10.54 16.47
CA LYS A 157 -22.04 -11.44 16.25
C LYS A 157 -22.10 -11.96 14.82
N TRP A 158 -21.97 -11.09 13.81
CA TRP A 158 -22.18 -11.45 12.40
C TRP A 158 -20.90 -11.89 11.65
N ALA A 159 -19.77 -12.05 12.34
CA ALA A 159 -18.53 -12.47 11.71
C ALA A 159 -18.54 -13.96 11.32
N ASP A 160 -17.83 -14.31 10.25
CA ASP A 160 -17.62 -15.71 9.89
C ASP A 160 -16.76 -16.40 10.96
N GLY A 161 -17.33 -17.40 11.63
CA GLY A 161 -16.65 -18.14 12.70
C GLY A 161 -15.37 -18.86 12.26
N LYS A 162 -15.21 -19.18 10.97
CA LYS A 162 -13.96 -19.73 10.42
C LYS A 162 -12.88 -18.66 10.31
N ILE A 163 -13.23 -17.44 9.88
CA ILE A 163 -12.29 -16.32 9.81
C ILE A 163 -11.84 -15.93 11.21
N VAL A 164 -12.78 -15.78 12.15
CA VAL A 164 -12.48 -15.50 13.56
C VAL A 164 -11.57 -16.57 14.15
N LYS A 165 -11.83 -17.85 13.85
CA LYS A 165 -10.98 -18.95 14.33
C LYS A 165 -9.56 -18.84 13.79
N ASN A 166 -9.42 -18.63 12.48
CA ASN A 166 -8.11 -18.51 11.85
C ASN A 166 -7.31 -17.33 12.46
N GLU A 167 -7.97 -16.20 12.71
CA GLU A 167 -7.33 -15.03 13.33
C GLU A 167 -6.88 -15.31 14.77
N VAL A 168 -7.74 -15.94 15.58
CA VAL A 168 -7.37 -16.38 16.94
C VAL A 168 -6.19 -17.34 16.90
N ASP A 169 -6.25 -18.37 16.05
CA ASP A 169 -5.18 -19.36 15.93
C ASP A 169 -3.85 -18.68 15.52
N MET A 170 -3.90 -17.68 14.63
CA MET A 170 -2.72 -16.93 14.18
C MET A 170 -2.13 -16.00 15.24
N GLN A 171 -2.94 -15.15 15.89
CA GLN A 171 -2.43 -14.25 16.93
C GLN A 171 -1.93 -15.02 18.17
N VAL A 172 -2.57 -16.15 18.51
CA VAL A 172 -2.07 -17.05 19.56
C VAL A 172 -0.74 -17.67 19.15
N LEU A 173 -0.58 -18.09 17.89
CA LEU A 173 0.69 -18.57 17.37
C LEU A 173 1.78 -17.48 17.43
N HIS A 174 1.48 -16.24 17.07
CA HIS A 174 2.41 -15.11 17.18
C HIS A 174 2.83 -14.84 18.63
N LEU A 175 1.89 -14.94 19.58
CA LEU A 175 2.14 -14.71 21.00
C LEU A 175 2.95 -15.85 21.66
N LEU A 176 2.60 -17.10 21.38
CA LEU A 176 3.15 -18.27 22.08
C LEU A 176 4.32 -18.92 21.36
N GLY A 177 4.47 -18.70 20.05
CA GLY A 177 5.37 -19.47 19.19
C GLY A 177 4.85 -20.90 18.94
N PRO A 178 5.65 -21.77 18.29
CA PRO A 178 5.21 -23.11 17.89
C PRO A 178 4.80 -24.00 19.09
N LYS A 179 3.95 -24.99 18.81
CA LYS A 179 3.54 -26.01 19.80
C LYS A 179 4.73 -26.90 20.15
N THR A 180 4.98 -27.07 21.44
CA THR A 180 6.05 -27.93 21.96
C THR A 180 5.51 -29.29 22.42
N GLU A 181 6.38 -30.27 22.66
CA GLU A 181 5.96 -31.59 23.17
C GLU A 181 5.29 -31.49 24.55
N ALA A 182 5.75 -30.57 25.41
CA ALA A 182 5.14 -30.29 26.71
C ALA A 182 3.69 -29.78 26.58
N ASP A 183 3.36 -29.08 25.48
CA ASP A 183 2.00 -28.63 25.20
C ASP A 183 1.05 -29.79 24.87
N LEU A 184 1.58 -30.93 24.40
CA LEU A 184 0.81 -32.13 24.02
C LEU A 184 0.53 -33.07 25.19
N GLU A 185 1.20 -32.88 26.33
CA GLU A 185 0.90 -33.60 27.56
C GLU A 185 -0.47 -33.21 28.12
N LYS A 186 -1.36 -34.19 28.28
CA LYS A 186 -2.73 -33.96 28.74
C LYS A 186 -2.74 -33.58 30.23
N LYS A 187 -3.43 -32.48 30.59
CA LYS A 187 -3.89 -32.23 31.97
C LYS A 187 -4.61 -33.49 32.51
N PRO A 188 -4.50 -33.83 33.81
CA PRO A 188 -5.29 -34.89 34.43
C PRO A 188 -6.78 -34.60 34.22
N LYS A 189 -7.53 -35.55 33.66
CA LYS A 189 -8.91 -35.33 33.21
C LYS A 189 -9.92 -35.35 34.36
N ALA A 190 -10.80 -34.35 34.40
CA ALA A 190 -12.21 -34.55 34.78
C ALA A 190 -13.04 -34.89 33.51
N ALA A 191 -14.11 -35.68 33.68
CA ALA A 191 -14.78 -36.48 32.63
C ALA A 191 -15.52 -35.69 31.50
N LYS A 192 -15.62 -36.34 30.33
CA LYS A 192 -16.15 -35.88 29.01
C LYS A 192 -17.69 -35.94 28.87
N PRO A 193 -18.27 -35.38 27.78
CA PRO A 193 -18.66 -36.23 26.63
C PRO A 193 -18.10 -35.77 25.25
N LYS A 194 -18.11 -36.68 24.27
CA LYS A 194 -17.42 -36.66 22.95
C LYS A 194 -18.21 -35.96 21.82
N ALA A 195 -17.50 -35.42 20.82
CA ALA A 195 -17.94 -35.36 19.41
C ALA A 195 -16.73 -35.40 18.44
N ALA A 196 -16.98 -35.82 17.20
CA ALA A 196 -16.09 -36.51 16.27
C ALA A 196 -15.29 -35.64 15.26
N GLU A 197 -14.17 -36.17 14.79
CA GLU A 197 -13.34 -35.67 13.67
C GLU A 197 -13.93 -36.04 12.30
N LYS A 198 -13.69 -35.19 11.28
CA LYS A 198 -13.73 -35.53 9.86
C LYS A 198 -12.68 -34.75 9.05
N ASP A 199 -12.04 -35.50 8.14
CA ASP A 199 -11.00 -35.12 7.19
C ASP A 199 -11.37 -34.01 6.21
N VAL A 200 -10.36 -33.26 5.76
CA VAL A 200 -10.42 -32.29 4.66
C VAL A 200 -9.80 -32.92 3.39
N LYS A 201 -10.55 -32.91 2.29
CA LYS A 201 -10.06 -33.18 0.93
C LYS A 201 -9.82 -31.87 0.18
N ILE A 202 -8.78 -31.85 -0.65
CA ILE A 202 -8.32 -30.75 -1.50
C ILE A 202 -8.85 -30.92 -2.95
N GLU A 203 -8.96 -29.78 -3.64
CA GLU A 203 -8.97 -29.51 -5.11
C GLU A 203 -10.32 -29.18 -5.80
N GLN A 204 -10.39 -28.01 -6.47
CA GLN A 204 -10.09 -27.92 -7.92
C GLN A 204 -10.00 -26.47 -8.45
N VAL A 205 -9.22 -26.36 -9.52
CA VAL A 205 -8.72 -25.23 -10.31
C VAL A 205 -9.81 -24.61 -11.19
N VAL A 206 -9.78 -23.29 -11.37
CA VAL A 206 -10.45 -22.61 -12.50
C VAL A 206 -9.44 -21.67 -13.17
N ASN A 207 -9.02 -22.03 -14.37
CA ASN A 207 -8.31 -21.15 -15.30
C ASN A 207 -9.32 -20.14 -15.88
N GLY A 208 -8.96 -18.86 -15.90
CA GLY A 208 -9.72 -17.81 -16.56
C GLY A 208 -8.78 -16.75 -17.14
N GLU A 209 -8.88 -16.55 -18.45
CA GLU A 209 -8.03 -15.69 -19.28
C GLU A 209 -8.08 -14.21 -18.88
N ALA A 210 -6.97 -13.53 -19.15
CA ALA A 210 -6.74 -12.15 -18.78
C ALA A 210 -7.47 -11.17 -19.71
N ASN A 211 -8.48 -10.47 -19.19
CA ASN A 211 -8.87 -9.16 -19.69
C ASN A 211 -8.15 -8.08 -18.86
N THR A 212 -7.33 -7.31 -19.54
CA THR A 212 -6.60 -6.14 -19.03
C THR A 212 -7.46 -4.89 -19.15
N GLU A 213 -8.21 -4.58 -18.10
CA GLU A 213 -8.55 -3.22 -17.69
C GLU A 213 -8.24 -3.08 -16.19
N GLY A 214 -7.76 -1.91 -15.77
CA GLY A 214 -6.91 -1.69 -14.58
C GLY A 214 -7.36 -2.36 -13.27
N LYS A 215 -6.80 -3.54 -12.97
CA LYS A 215 -6.98 -4.25 -11.70
C LYS A 215 -6.38 -3.45 -10.53
N SER A 216 -7.00 -3.53 -9.37
CA SER A 216 -6.50 -2.89 -8.15
C SER A 216 -5.11 -3.44 -7.76
N LEU A 217 -4.30 -2.65 -7.05
CA LEU A 217 -2.97 -3.06 -6.60
C LEU A 217 -3.01 -4.41 -5.85
N MET A 218 -4.02 -4.59 -5.01
CA MET A 218 -4.20 -5.80 -4.20
C MET A 218 -4.47 -7.04 -5.06
N GLU A 219 -5.23 -6.91 -6.16
CA GLU A 219 -5.50 -8.01 -7.08
C GLU A 219 -4.26 -8.37 -7.92
N GLN A 220 -3.46 -7.38 -8.30
CA GLN A 220 -2.18 -7.61 -8.97
C GLN A 220 -1.17 -8.34 -8.08
N LEU A 221 -1.20 -8.09 -6.77
CA LEU A 221 -0.28 -8.66 -5.80
C LEU A 221 -0.73 -10.00 -5.19
N ARG A 222 -1.87 -10.56 -5.61
CA ARG A 222 -2.25 -11.92 -5.22
C ARG A 222 -1.24 -12.92 -5.76
N GLY A 223 -0.79 -13.87 -4.93
CA GLY A 223 0.26 -14.84 -5.28
C GLY A 223 -0.02 -15.64 -6.55
N GLU A 224 -1.29 -15.91 -6.84
CA GLU A 224 -1.75 -16.59 -8.07
C GLU A 224 -1.49 -15.76 -9.34
N ALA A 225 -1.59 -14.42 -9.25
CA ALA A 225 -1.33 -13.52 -10.38
C ALA A 225 0.17 -13.39 -10.68
N LEU A 226 1.02 -13.47 -9.66
CA LEU A 226 2.47 -13.35 -9.77
C LEU A 226 3.20 -14.70 -9.95
N LYS A 227 2.46 -15.82 -9.88
CA LYS A 227 3.01 -17.20 -9.92
C LYS A 227 4.07 -17.46 -8.84
N PHE A 228 3.95 -16.80 -7.69
CA PHE A 228 4.82 -17.07 -6.55
C PHE A 228 4.39 -18.36 -5.84
N HIS A 229 5.37 -19.01 -5.20
CA HIS A 229 5.12 -20.22 -4.42
C HIS A 229 4.22 -19.97 -3.21
N LYS A 230 3.49 -21.01 -2.78
CA LYS A 230 2.78 -20.98 -1.50
C LYS A 230 3.78 -21.17 -0.35
N PRO A 231 3.52 -20.59 0.85
CA PRO A 231 4.34 -20.85 2.03
C PRO A 231 4.55 -22.36 2.27
N GLY A 232 5.81 -22.76 2.47
CA GLY A 232 6.21 -24.17 2.63
C GLY A 232 6.46 -24.93 1.32
N GLU A 233 6.19 -24.33 0.16
CA GLU A 233 6.44 -24.93 -1.15
C GLU A 233 7.70 -24.37 -1.85
N ASN A 234 8.68 -23.89 -1.06
CA ASN A 234 9.91 -23.26 -1.56
C ASN A 234 10.66 -24.13 -2.59
N TYR A 235 10.65 -25.45 -2.37
CA TYR A 235 11.28 -26.46 -3.23
C TYR A 235 10.74 -26.53 -4.66
N LYS A 236 9.59 -25.90 -4.96
CA LYS A 236 9.05 -25.82 -6.33
C LYS A 236 9.62 -24.65 -7.14
N THR A 237 10.39 -23.78 -6.52
CA THR A 237 10.91 -22.57 -7.16
C THR A 237 12.21 -22.83 -7.91
N GLU A 238 12.44 -22.07 -8.98
CA GLU A 238 13.59 -22.25 -9.85
C GLU A 238 14.90 -21.94 -9.11
N GLY A 239 15.89 -22.84 -9.23
CA GLY A 239 17.19 -22.70 -8.59
C GLY A 239 17.21 -23.07 -7.11
N TYR A 240 16.08 -23.48 -6.52
CA TYR A 240 16.05 -23.94 -5.13
C TYR A 240 16.73 -25.30 -4.97
N VAL A 241 17.60 -25.42 -3.97
CA VAL A 241 18.36 -26.64 -3.70
C VAL A 241 17.66 -27.44 -2.60
N VAL A 242 17.29 -28.68 -2.90
CA VAL A 242 16.72 -29.61 -1.92
C VAL A 242 17.84 -30.45 -1.32
N THR A 243 18.20 -30.13 -0.08
CA THR A 243 19.13 -30.91 0.75
C THR A 243 18.37 -32.03 1.49
N PRO A 244 19.06 -33.01 2.10
CA PRO A 244 18.42 -34.05 2.90
C PRO A 244 17.56 -33.49 4.05
N ASN A 245 17.88 -32.30 4.56
CA ASN A 245 17.18 -31.66 5.67
C ASN A 245 16.05 -30.71 5.23
N THR A 246 15.97 -30.35 3.94
CA THR A 246 15.03 -29.32 3.45
C THR A 246 13.57 -29.59 3.86
N MET A 247 13.09 -30.83 3.72
CA MET A 247 11.69 -31.14 4.06
C MET A 247 11.40 -31.01 5.56
N ASN A 248 12.37 -31.37 6.41
CA ASN A 248 12.25 -31.20 7.86
C ASN A 248 12.28 -29.72 8.25
N LEU A 249 13.15 -28.92 7.61
CA LEU A 249 13.23 -27.47 7.81
C LEU A 249 11.95 -26.77 7.36
N LEU A 250 11.36 -27.16 6.23
CA LEU A 250 10.07 -26.63 5.76
C LEU A 250 8.92 -27.01 6.69
N LYS A 251 8.93 -28.22 7.24
CA LYS A 251 7.94 -28.62 8.25
C LYS A 251 8.04 -27.75 9.50
N LYS A 252 9.25 -27.54 10.05
CA LYS A 252 9.48 -26.65 11.19
C LYS A 252 9.06 -25.21 10.89
N HIS A 253 9.41 -24.71 9.71
CA HIS A 253 8.99 -23.40 9.22
C HIS A 253 7.45 -23.26 9.21
N LEU A 254 6.73 -24.27 8.72
CA LEU A 254 5.25 -24.25 8.72
C LEU A 254 4.67 -24.30 10.14
N GLU A 255 5.30 -25.02 11.06
CA GLU A 255 4.90 -25.05 12.48
C GLU A 255 5.10 -23.69 13.16
N GLU A 256 6.16 -22.96 12.82
CA GLU A 256 6.46 -21.62 13.35
C GLU A 256 5.62 -20.51 12.71
N THR A 257 5.22 -20.67 11.45
CA THR A 257 4.53 -19.62 10.69
C THR A 257 3.04 -19.85 10.50
N GLY A 258 2.54 -21.07 10.75
CA GLY A 258 1.17 -21.45 10.45
C GLY A 258 0.85 -21.45 8.94
N GLY A 259 1.87 -21.44 8.07
CA GLY A 259 1.71 -21.29 6.63
C GLY A 259 1.37 -19.85 6.19
N GLN A 260 1.62 -18.85 7.04
CA GLN A 260 1.40 -17.44 6.73
C GLN A 260 2.49 -16.87 5.79
N VAL A 261 2.10 -15.96 4.88
CA VAL A 261 3.08 -15.20 4.08
C VAL A 261 3.86 -14.22 4.98
N ARG A 262 5.19 -14.18 4.82
CA ARG A 262 6.09 -13.31 5.60
C ARG A 262 7.06 -12.63 4.63
N THR A 263 7.03 -11.30 4.59
CA THR A 263 7.94 -10.45 3.80
C THR A 263 8.71 -9.51 4.71
N ARG A 264 9.68 -8.78 4.18
CA ARG A 264 10.37 -7.71 4.91
C ARG A 264 10.76 -6.56 3.99
N PHE A 265 10.65 -5.34 4.50
CA PHE A 265 11.25 -4.15 3.92
C PHE A 265 12.48 -3.77 4.74
N PRO A 266 13.70 -3.90 4.18
CA PRO A 266 14.91 -3.69 4.94
C PRO A 266 15.70 -2.42 4.54
N PRO A 267 15.26 -1.21 4.94
CA PRO A 267 15.99 0.02 4.63
C PRO A 267 17.20 0.21 5.55
N GLU A 268 18.25 0.83 5.03
CA GLU A 268 19.30 1.40 5.87
C GLU A 268 18.69 2.54 6.73
N PRO A 269 18.93 2.59 8.05
CA PRO A 269 18.30 3.58 8.91
C PRO A 269 18.78 5.02 8.64
N ASN A 270 19.96 5.15 8.03
CA ASN A 270 20.52 6.42 7.59
C ASN A 270 20.08 6.83 6.17
N GLY A 271 19.23 6.03 5.52
CA GLY A 271 18.80 6.22 4.14
C GLY A 271 17.72 7.30 3.99
N ILE A 272 17.75 8.01 2.86
CA ILE A 272 16.65 8.89 2.46
C ILE A 272 15.72 8.11 1.53
N LEU A 273 14.50 7.85 1.97
CA LEU A 273 13.51 7.18 1.13
C LEU A 273 13.09 8.07 -0.04
N HIS A 274 12.88 7.45 -1.19
CA HIS A 274 12.59 8.12 -2.46
C HIS A 274 11.55 7.34 -3.23
N ILE A 275 11.05 7.85 -4.37
CA ILE A 275 9.98 7.20 -5.13
C ILE A 275 10.25 5.72 -5.49
N GLY A 276 11.50 5.36 -5.80
CA GLY A 276 11.89 3.95 -5.99
C GLY A 276 11.64 3.06 -4.75
N HIS A 277 11.78 3.60 -3.53
CA HIS A 277 11.44 2.90 -2.29
C HIS A 277 9.93 2.73 -2.12
N ALA A 278 9.08 3.62 -2.67
CA ALA A 278 7.63 3.40 -2.64
C ALA A 278 7.24 2.11 -3.37
N LYS A 279 7.94 1.73 -4.46
CA LYS A 279 7.76 0.43 -5.11
C LYS A 279 8.14 -0.72 -4.19
N ALA A 280 9.27 -0.60 -3.47
CA ALA A 280 9.70 -1.62 -2.51
C ALA A 280 8.72 -1.79 -1.33
N ILE A 281 8.20 -0.68 -0.81
CA ILE A 281 7.20 -0.66 0.27
C ILE A 281 5.89 -1.29 -0.24
N ASN A 282 5.34 -0.81 -1.36
CA ASN A 282 4.11 -1.36 -1.94
C ASN A 282 4.25 -2.84 -2.27
N PHE A 283 5.42 -3.29 -2.71
CA PHE A 283 5.61 -4.70 -3.05
C PHE A 283 5.72 -5.57 -1.80
N ASN A 284 6.57 -5.23 -0.83
CA ASN A 284 6.75 -6.05 0.37
C ASN A 284 5.51 -6.03 1.27
N PHE A 285 5.02 -4.84 1.62
CA PHE A 285 3.84 -4.71 2.49
C PHE A 285 2.55 -5.05 1.75
N GLY A 286 2.40 -4.63 0.49
CA GLY A 286 1.21 -4.93 -0.30
C GLY A 286 1.10 -6.41 -0.64
N TYR A 287 2.20 -7.12 -0.90
CA TYR A 287 2.17 -8.57 -1.12
C TYR A 287 1.76 -9.32 0.15
N ALA A 288 2.30 -8.94 1.31
CA ALA A 288 1.85 -9.49 2.59
C ALA A 288 0.34 -9.23 2.79
N LYS A 289 -0.10 -7.98 2.66
CA LYS A 289 -1.51 -7.61 2.84
C LYS A 289 -2.44 -8.34 1.87
N ALA A 290 -2.03 -8.53 0.61
CA ALA A 290 -2.84 -9.18 -0.42
C ALA A 290 -2.99 -10.68 -0.23
N ASN A 291 -2.13 -11.30 0.57
CA ASN A 291 -2.08 -12.74 0.82
C ASN A 291 -2.19 -13.08 2.32
N ASN A 292 -2.87 -12.22 3.11
CA ASN A 292 -3.12 -12.41 4.55
C ASN A 292 -1.84 -12.70 5.36
N GLY A 293 -0.75 -12.07 4.96
CA GLY A 293 0.57 -12.19 5.55
C GLY A 293 0.99 -10.99 6.39
N ILE A 294 2.20 -11.07 6.89
CA ILE A 294 2.87 -10.01 7.68
C ILE A 294 4.13 -9.52 6.98
N CYS A 295 4.48 -8.26 7.23
CA CYS A 295 5.71 -7.66 6.72
C CYS A 295 6.49 -7.03 7.88
N PHE A 296 7.78 -7.38 7.98
CA PHE A 296 8.73 -6.79 8.92
C PHE A 296 9.28 -5.48 8.35
N LEU A 297 9.38 -4.45 9.19
CA LEU A 297 10.27 -3.31 8.92
C LEU A 297 11.59 -3.60 9.62
N ARG A 298 12.59 -4.06 8.88
CA ARG A 298 13.88 -4.48 9.44
C ARG A 298 14.97 -3.47 9.11
N TYR A 299 15.38 -2.65 10.06
CA TYR A 299 16.47 -1.70 9.80
C TYR A 299 17.78 -2.45 9.52
N ASP A 300 18.42 -2.13 8.40
CA ASP A 300 19.77 -2.60 8.08
C ASP A 300 20.81 -1.69 8.75
N ASP A 301 21.04 -1.95 10.02
CA ASP A 301 22.06 -1.30 10.82
C ASP A 301 23.38 -2.10 10.89
N THR A 302 23.67 -2.95 9.90
CA THR A 302 24.92 -3.73 9.86
C THR A 302 26.19 -2.87 9.77
N ASN A 303 26.04 -1.59 9.45
CA ASN A 303 27.13 -0.66 9.31
C ASN A 303 27.13 0.34 10.48
N PRO A 304 28.14 0.32 11.37
CA PRO A 304 28.24 1.31 12.43
C PRO A 304 28.56 2.67 11.83
N GLU A 305 27.57 3.56 11.86
CA GLU A 305 27.68 4.96 11.44
C GLU A 305 27.06 5.84 12.53
N LYS A 306 27.44 7.12 12.57
CA LYS A 306 26.73 8.11 13.37
C LYS A 306 25.33 8.26 12.81
N GLU A 307 24.37 7.63 13.47
CA GLU A 307 22.98 7.66 13.07
C GLU A 307 22.34 8.99 13.49
N GLU A 308 21.51 9.54 12.62
CA GLU A 308 20.64 10.67 12.97
C GLU A 308 19.22 10.14 13.12
N GLU A 309 18.67 10.19 14.33
CA GLU A 309 17.33 9.68 14.69
C GLU A 309 16.23 10.17 13.73
N LYS A 310 16.41 11.34 13.12
CA LYS A 310 15.49 11.92 12.12
C LYS A 310 15.25 11.01 10.91
N TYR A 311 16.24 10.23 10.47
CA TYR A 311 16.08 9.33 9.32
C TYR A 311 15.33 8.06 9.72
N PHE A 312 15.62 7.57 10.93
CA PHE A 312 14.93 6.42 11.52
C PHE A 312 13.42 6.66 11.63
N THR A 313 13.03 7.80 12.23
CA THR A 313 11.62 8.17 12.38
C THR A 313 10.95 8.42 11.03
N ALA A 314 11.61 9.15 10.13
CA ALA A 314 11.08 9.45 8.80
C ALA A 314 10.79 8.18 7.98
N ILE A 315 11.63 7.13 8.07
CA ILE A 315 11.40 5.86 7.37
C ILE A 315 10.08 5.23 7.80
N LYS A 316 9.87 5.11 9.12
CA LYS A 316 8.64 4.52 9.67
C LYS A 316 7.43 5.36 9.31
N GLU A 317 7.52 6.67 9.46
CA GLU A 317 6.45 7.60 9.08
C GLU A 317 6.08 7.50 7.60
N MET A 318 7.04 7.28 6.70
CA MET A 318 6.75 7.12 5.27
C MET A 318 6.07 5.79 4.95
N VAL A 319 6.42 4.71 5.66
CA VAL A 319 5.71 3.42 5.55
C VAL A 319 4.26 3.58 5.99
N GLU A 320 4.03 4.22 7.14
CA GLU A 320 2.69 4.50 7.69
C GLU A 320 1.90 5.47 6.81
N TRP A 321 2.54 6.52 6.29
CA TRP A 321 1.93 7.49 5.39
C TRP A 321 1.42 6.86 4.09
N LEU A 322 2.14 5.86 3.55
CA LEU A 322 1.67 5.08 2.40
C LEU A 322 0.56 4.08 2.74
N GLY A 323 0.10 4.03 4.00
CA GLY A 323 -1.03 3.21 4.44
C GLY A 323 -0.66 1.78 4.85
N TYR A 324 0.60 1.53 5.19
CA TYR A 324 1.09 0.23 5.64
C TYR A 324 1.54 0.28 7.11
N LYS A 325 1.24 -0.78 7.87
CA LYS A 325 1.66 -0.94 9.26
C LYS A 325 2.63 -2.12 9.35
N PRO A 326 3.86 -1.93 9.86
CA PRO A 326 4.76 -3.05 10.16
C PRO A 326 4.17 -3.98 11.21
N TYR A 327 4.28 -5.28 10.98
CA TYR A 327 3.96 -6.30 11.99
C TYR A 327 4.91 -6.18 13.19
N ALA A 328 6.21 -6.07 12.90
CA ALA A 328 7.24 -5.80 13.88
C ALA A 328 8.31 -4.91 13.26
N VAL A 329 8.93 -4.09 14.11
CA VAL A 329 10.12 -3.31 13.78
C VAL A 329 11.32 -4.02 14.39
N THR A 330 12.20 -4.55 13.55
CA THR A 330 13.39 -5.31 13.95
C THR A 330 14.66 -4.63 13.45
N HIS A 331 15.80 -5.01 14.00
CA HIS A 331 17.11 -4.52 13.56
C HIS A 331 18.01 -5.70 13.23
N ALA A 332 18.87 -5.55 12.22
CA ALA A 332 19.90 -6.56 11.95
C ALA A 332 20.82 -6.74 13.16
N SER A 333 21.09 -5.67 13.91
CA SER A 333 21.90 -5.69 15.14
C SER A 333 21.32 -6.52 16.27
N ASP A 334 19.99 -6.74 16.29
CA ASP A 334 19.35 -7.64 17.26
C ASP A 334 19.86 -9.09 17.09
N GLN A 335 20.42 -9.43 15.92
CA GLN A 335 20.89 -10.77 15.57
C GLN A 335 22.41 -10.92 15.59
N PHE A 336 23.21 -9.90 15.95
CA PHE A 336 24.67 -9.97 15.83
C PHE A 336 25.32 -11.15 16.55
N GLN A 337 24.84 -11.51 17.74
CA GLN A 337 25.37 -12.67 18.46
C GLN A 337 25.10 -13.97 17.69
N LEU A 338 23.86 -14.18 17.22
CA LEU A 338 23.50 -15.37 16.44
C LEU A 338 24.26 -15.40 15.10
N LEU A 339 24.39 -14.27 14.42
CA LEU A 339 25.18 -14.14 13.20
C LEU A 339 26.66 -14.47 13.43
N TYR A 340 27.22 -14.13 14.58
CA TYR A 340 28.58 -14.49 14.95
C TYR A 340 28.71 -16.00 15.19
N ASP A 341 27.77 -16.59 15.92
CA ASP A 341 27.76 -18.02 16.23
C ASP A 341 27.61 -18.87 14.95
N LEU A 342 26.78 -18.42 14.00
CA LEU A 342 26.65 -19.02 12.68
C LEU A 342 27.94 -18.87 11.85
N ALA A 343 28.68 -17.77 11.98
CA ALA A 343 29.96 -17.59 11.30
C ALA A 343 31.01 -18.55 11.83
N VAL A 344 31.02 -18.77 13.16
CA VAL A 344 31.86 -19.78 13.81
C VAL A 344 31.51 -21.19 13.31
N ASP A 345 30.22 -21.53 13.20
CA ASP A 345 29.80 -22.82 12.63
C ASP A 345 30.21 -22.97 11.16
N LEU A 346 30.09 -21.91 10.37
CA LEU A 346 30.54 -21.89 8.97
C LEU A 346 32.05 -22.18 8.85
N ILE A 347 32.87 -21.63 9.74
CA ILE A 347 34.31 -21.95 9.82
C ILE A 347 34.52 -23.41 10.20
N ARG A 348 33.82 -23.92 11.22
CA ARG A 348 33.93 -25.33 11.66
C ARG A 348 33.61 -26.33 10.56
N ARG A 349 32.64 -26.00 9.71
CA ARG A 349 32.25 -26.79 8.54
C ARG A 349 33.21 -26.65 7.35
N GLY A 350 34.28 -25.85 7.48
CA GLY A 350 35.25 -25.61 6.41
C GLY A 350 34.75 -24.70 5.28
N HIS A 351 33.65 -23.98 5.51
CA HIS A 351 32.98 -23.11 4.53
C HIS A 351 33.32 -21.63 4.68
N ALA A 352 34.16 -21.26 5.65
CA ALA A 352 34.69 -19.91 5.79
C ALA A 352 36.11 -19.93 6.33
N TYR A 353 36.88 -18.90 6.00
CA TYR A 353 38.26 -18.75 6.46
C TYR A 353 38.58 -17.27 6.69
N VAL A 354 39.53 -17.02 7.59
CA VAL A 354 40.03 -15.67 7.84
C VAL A 354 41.05 -15.31 6.75
N CYS A 355 41.03 -14.08 6.24
CA CYS A 355 41.83 -13.62 5.12
C CYS A 355 42.54 -12.30 5.46
N HIS A 356 43.81 -12.16 5.04
CA HIS A 356 44.62 -10.95 5.22
C HIS A 356 44.83 -10.16 3.90
N GLN A 357 44.13 -10.53 2.82
CA GLN A 357 44.17 -9.74 1.59
C GLN A 357 43.50 -8.40 1.83
N ARG A 358 44.15 -7.33 1.36
CA ARG A 358 43.61 -5.98 1.48
C ARG A 358 42.55 -5.73 0.42
N GLY A 359 41.65 -4.78 0.69
CA GLY A 359 40.57 -4.43 -0.25
C GLY A 359 41.04 -4.01 -1.65
N GLU A 360 42.27 -3.48 -1.77
CA GLU A 360 42.87 -3.14 -3.07
C GLU A 360 43.26 -4.37 -3.89
N GLU A 361 43.73 -5.42 -3.23
CA GLU A 361 44.10 -6.70 -3.85
C GLU A 361 42.87 -7.51 -4.29
N LEU A 362 41.69 -7.13 -3.77
CA LEU A 362 40.39 -7.69 -4.11
C LEU A 362 39.67 -6.90 -5.22
N LYS A 363 40.30 -5.87 -5.82
CA LYS A 363 39.74 -5.10 -6.94
C LYS A 363 40.32 -5.59 -8.27
N GLY A 364 39.47 -5.96 -9.22
CA GLY A 364 39.85 -6.34 -10.59
C GLY A 364 39.06 -7.54 -11.12
N HIS A 365 39.20 -7.84 -12.41
CA HIS A 365 38.55 -9.00 -13.05
C HIS A 365 39.25 -10.33 -12.76
N ASN A 366 40.56 -10.31 -12.47
CA ASN A 366 41.37 -11.50 -12.21
C ASN A 366 41.97 -11.42 -10.80
N ILE A 367 41.14 -11.60 -9.77
CA ILE A 367 41.59 -11.61 -8.37
C ILE A 367 42.25 -12.98 -8.11
N PRO A 368 43.55 -13.03 -7.77
CA PRO A 368 44.21 -14.30 -7.45
C PRO A 368 43.55 -14.93 -6.21
N PRO A 369 43.46 -16.27 -6.15
CA PRO A 369 42.86 -16.95 -5.00
C PRO A 369 43.61 -16.56 -3.73
N SER A 370 42.87 -16.46 -2.62
CA SER A 370 43.48 -16.03 -1.37
C SER A 370 44.55 -17.01 -0.92
N PRO A 371 45.78 -16.56 -0.57
CA PRO A 371 46.80 -17.43 0.00
C PRO A 371 46.35 -18.15 1.28
N TRP A 372 45.33 -17.60 1.95
CA TRP A 372 44.81 -18.09 3.22
C TRP A 372 43.55 -18.97 3.08
N ARG A 373 43.11 -19.26 1.84
CA ARG A 373 41.87 -20.01 1.56
C ARG A 373 41.86 -21.44 2.10
N GLU A 374 43.02 -22.07 2.11
CA GLU A 374 43.21 -23.47 2.54
C GLU A 374 43.82 -23.58 3.94
N ARG A 375 43.80 -22.50 4.73
CA ARG A 375 44.33 -22.53 6.09
C ARG A 375 43.49 -23.46 7.00
N PRO A 376 44.10 -24.07 8.03
CA PRO A 376 43.39 -24.94 8.97
C PRO A 376 42.19 -24.24 9.65
N VAL A 377 41.17 -25.03 9.98
CA VAL A 377 39.94 -24.56 10.63
C VAL A 377 40.25 -23.94 11.98
N GLU A 378 41.12 -24.57 12.76
CA GLU A 378 41.54 -24.14 14.10
C GLU A 378 42.23 -22.77 14.06
N GLU A 379 43.04 -22.53 13.02
CA GLU A 379 43.71 -21.24 12.81
C GLU A 379 42.69 -20.15 12.49
N SER A 380 41.72 -20.43 11.61
CA SER A 380 40.64 -19.48 11.30
C SER A 380 39.78 -19.15 12.51
N LEU A 381 39.45 -20.14 13.35
CA LEU A 381 38.69 -19.92 14.59
C LEU A 381 39.44 -19.01 15.57
N LEU A 382 40.74 -19.28 15.78
CA LEU A 382 41.59 -18.46 16.63
C LEU A 382 41.68 -17.02 16.12
N LEU A 383 41.91 -16.84 14.82
CA LEU A 383 42.03 -15.51 14.24
C LEU A 383 40.70 -14.76 14.27
N PHE A 384 39.57 -15.41 14.04
CA PHE A 384 38.26 -14.76 14.08
C PHE A 384 37.88 -14.32 15.50
N ASP A 385 38.23 -15.10 16.54
CA ASP A 385 38.12 -14.67 17.93
C ASP A 385 39.03 -13.47 18.25
N ARG A 386 40.26 -13.45 17.72
CA ARG A 386 41.16 -12.29 17.84
C ARG A 386 40.63 -11.05 17.12
N MET A 387 39.98 -11.21 15.97
CA MET A 387 39.27 -10.11 15.28
C MET A 387 38.17 -9.54 16.17
N ARG A 388 37.34 -10.40 16.80
CA ARG A 388 36.31 -9.98 17.75
C ARG A 388 36.86 -9.24 18.97
N LYS A 389 38.07 -9.61 19.42
CA LYS A 389 38.79 -8.96 20.53
C LYS A 389 39.51 -7.66 20.13
N GLY A 390 39.37 -7.21 18.88
CA GLY A 390 39.95 -5.96 18.40
C GLY A 390 41.48 -5.98 18.28
N MET A 391 42.08 -7.14 18.00
CA MET A 391 43.55 -7.28 17.89
C MET A 391 44.12 -6.88 16.52
N PHE A 392 43.30 -6.41 15.58
CA PHE A 392 43.69 -6.12 14.18
C PHE A 392 43.08 -4.80 13.72
N ALA A 393 43.81 -4.03 12.92
CA ALA A 393 43.32 -2.76 12.39
C ALA A 393 42.18 -2.94 11.35
N GLU A 394 41.43 -1.86 11.09
CA GLU A 394 40.40 -1.87 10.05
C GLU A 394 41.00 -2.23 8.67
N GLY A 395 40.38 -3.19 7.99
CA GLY A 395 40.82 -3.64 6.66
C GLY A 395 42.06 -4.54 6.63
N GLU A 396 42.67 -4.83 7.79
CA GLU A 396 43.81 -5.76 7.89
C GLU A 396 43.38 -7.22 7.73
N VAL A 397 42.22 -7.56 8.30
CA VAL A 397 41.71 -8.93 8.34
C VAL A 397 40.20 -8.96 8.05
N THR A 398 39.76 -9.96 7.28
CA THR A 398 38.36 -10.21 6.96
C THR A 398 37.99 -11.68 7.13
N LEU A 399 36.73 -11.98 7.41
CA LEU A 399 36.20 -13.35 7.26
C LEU A 399 35.58 -13.48 5.87
N ARG A 400 35.93 -14.53 5.13
CA ARG A 400 35.41 -14.79 3.78
C ARG A 400 34.71 -16.13 3.71
N MET A 401 33.60 -16.18 2.98
CA MET A 401 32.89 -17.42 2.65
C MET A 401 33.69 -18.16 1.58
N LYS A 402 33.87 -19.47 1.72
CA LYS A 402 34.67 -20.30 0.80
C LYS A 402 33.79 -20.83 -0.33
N MET A 403 33.53 -19.97 -1.31
CA MET A 403 32.67 -20.28 -2.46
C MET A 403 33.02 -19.44 -3.69
N VAL A 404 32.54 -19.85 -4.86
CA VAL A 404 32.62 -19.05 -6.09
C VAL A 404 31.20 -18.67 -6.48
N MET A 405 30.95 -17.37 -6.67
CA MET A 405 29.65 -16.85 -7.12
C MET A 405 29.45 -17.09 -8.62
N GLU A 406 28.21 -17.01 -9.09
CA GLU A 406 27.87 -17.21 -10.52
C GLU A 406 28.55 -16.20 -11.45
N ASP A 407 28.81 -14.98 -10.97
CA ASP A 407 29.53 -13.94 -11.72
C ASP A 407 31.05 -14.12 -11.72
N GLY A 408 31.55 -15.24 -11.15
CA GLY A 408 32.96 -15.56 -11.02
C GLY A 408 33.64 -14.89 -9.83
N LYS A 409 32.93 -14.07 -9.05
CA LYS A 409 33.51 -13.46 -7.84
C LYS A 409 33.82 -14.54 -6.82
N MET A 410 35.10 -14.64 -6.44
CA MET A 410 35.57 -15.63 -5.47
C MET A 410 35.47 -15.11 -4.04
N ASP A 411 35.04 -16.01 -3.18
CA ASP A 411 35.03 -15.92 -1.73
C ASP A 411 34.51 -14.57 -1.18
N PRO A 412 33.19 -14.29 -1.25
CA PRO A 412 32.62 -13.05 -0.75
C PRO A 412 32.89 -12.84 0.76
N VAL A 413 33.10 -11.58 1.16
CA VAL A 413 33.39 -11.20 2.56
C VAL A 413 32.13 -11.36 3.40
N ALA A 414 32.24 -12.07 4.52
CA ALA A 414 31.19 -12.23 5.54
C ALA A 414 31.34 -11.21 6.68
N TYR A 415 32.56 -10.96 7.18
CA TYR A 415 32.81 -9.98 8.27
C TYR A 415 33.96 -9.04 7.95
N ARG A 416 33.83 -7.81 8.44
CA ARG A 416 34.84 -6.74 8.39
C ARG A 416 35.06 -6.12 9.77
N ILE A 417 36.25 -5.59 10.02
CA ILE A 417 36.57 -4.86 11.25
C ILE A 417 36.18 -3.40 11.10
N LYS A 418 35.47 -2.85 12.10
CA LYS A 418 35.19 -1.43 12.26
C LYS A 418 35.21 -1.07 13.74
N TYR A 419 35.89 0.01 14.10
CA TYR A 419 35.97 0.51 15.47
C TYR A 419 35.05 1.71 15.73
N THR A 420 34.31 2.15 14.72
CA THR A 420 33.24 3.12 14.94
C THR A 420 32.19 2.50 15.87
N PRO A 421 31.81 3.14 16.98
CA PRO A 421 30.77 2.66 17.87
C PRO A 421 29.44 2.47 17.13
N HIS A 422 28.73 1.37 17.43
CA HIS A 422 27.40 1.14 16.88
C HIS A 422 26.34 1.89 17.68
N HIS A 423 25.39 2.53 17.01
CA HIS A 423 24.35 3.33 17.66
C HIS A 423 23.53 2.55 18.72
N ARG A 424 23.16 1.30 18.44
CA ARG A 424 22.45 0.41 19.40
C ARG A 424 23.33 -0.42 20.33
N THR A 425 24.38 -1.07 19.81
CA THR A 425 25.19 -2.04 20.56
C THR A 425 26.48 -1.44 21.14
N GLY A 426 26.71 -0.14 20.95
CA GLY A 426 27.87 0.59 21.45
C GLY A 426 29.18 -0.02 20.96
N ASP A 427 30.10 -0.23 21.90
CA ASP A 427 31.42 -0.80 21.65
C ASP A 427 31.49 -2.32 21.91
N THR A 428 30.32 -2.98 22.01
CA THR A 428 30.26 -4.44 22.24
C THR A 428 30.89 -5.23 21.09
N TRP A 429 30.84 -4.67 19.87
CA TRP A 429 31.34 -5.30 18.66
C TRP A 429 32.33 -4.38 17.95
N CYS A 430 33.46 -4.94 17.50
CA CYS A 430 34.38 -4.30 16.57
C CYS A 430 34.49 -5.05 15.23
N ILE A 431 33.70 -6.13 15.07
CA ILE A 431 33.54 -6.86 13.83
C ILE A 431 32.06 -6.85 13.44
N TYR A 432 31.80 -6.60 12.16
CA TYR A 432 30.44 -6.42 11.66
C TYR A 432 30.22 -7.30 10.43
N PRO A 433 29.07 -8.02 10.36
CA PRO A 433 28.74 -8.82 9.21
C PRO A 433 28.42 -7.92 8.00
N THR A 434 28.61 -8.45 6.79
CA THR A 434 28.27 -7.77 5.54
C THR A 434 26.79 -7.91 5.20
N TYR A 435 26.31 -7.07 4.29
CA TYR A 435 24.93 -7.10 3.79
C TYR A 435 24.51 -8.50 3.30
N ASP A 436 25.34 -9.11 2.44
CA ASP A 436 25.02 -10.40 1.82
C ASP A 436 24.90 -11.53 2.86
N TYR A 437 25.78 -11.51 3.87
CA TYR A 437 25.73 -12.47 4.97
C TYR A 437 24.51 -12.25 5.87
N THR A 438 24.27 -10.98 6.23
CA THR A 438 23.26 -10.62 7.22
C THR A 438 21.84 -10.80 6.70
N HIS A 439 21.50 -10.23 5.54
CA HIS A 439 20.12 -10.26 5.07
C HIS A 439 19.66 -11.68 4.74
N CYS A 440 20.55 -12.53 4.23
CA CYS A 440 20.26 -13.93 3.99
C CYS A 440 19.91 -14.68 5.30
N LEU A 441 20.75 -14.56 6.32
CA LEU A 441 20.53 -15.27 7.57
C LEU A 441 19.41 -14.67 8.41
N CYS A 442 19.25 -13.35 8.44
CA CYS A 442 18.11 -12.71 9.09
C CYS A 442 16.78 -13.11 8.44
N ASP A 443 16.74 -13.30 7.12
CA ASP A 443 15.53 -13.80 6.46
C ASP A 443 15.19 -15.23 6.88
N SER A 444 16.21 -16.07 7.08
CA SER A 444 16.04 -17.42 7.63
C SER A 444 15.49 -17.37 9.06
N ILE A 445 16.11 -16.56 9.93
CA ILE A 445 15.77 -16.39 11.34
C ILE A 445 14.33 -15.87 11.50
N GLU A 446 13.93 -14.88 10.72
CA GLU A 446 12.59 -14.30 10.76
C GLU A 446 11.54 -15.14 10.01
N ASN A 447 11.93 -16.30 9.47
CA ASN A 447 11.09 -17.20 8.67
C ASN A 447 10.42 -16.50 7.49
N ILE A 448 11.17 -15.67 6.76
CA ILE A 448 10.67 -14.96 5.58
C ILE A 448 10.33 -15.97 4.49
N THR A 449 9.11 -15.91 3.95
CA THR A 449 8.70 -16.78 2.84
C THR A 449 9.09 -16.17 1.50
N HIS A 450 8.88 -14.87 1.36
CA HIS A 450 9.12 -14.13 0.11
C HIS A 450 10.13 -13.01 0.37
N SER A 451 11.39 -13.29 0.05
CA SER A 451 12.49 -12.33 0.13
C SER A 451 12.53 -11.51 -1.16
N LEU A 452 11.78 -10.41 -1.19
CA LEU A 452 11.64 -9.57 -2.38
C LEU A 452 12.76 -8.51 -2.42
N CYS A 453 13.55 -8.47 -3.48
CA CYS A 453 14.63 -7.49 -3.65
C CYS A 453 14.71 -6.97 -5.09
N THR A 454 15.55 -5.97 -5.32
CA THR A 454 15.73 -5.43 -6.67
C THR A 454 16.69 -6.28 -7.50
N LYS A 455 16.57 -6.21 -8.83
CA LYS A 455 17.36 -7.03 -9.79
C LYS A 455 18.88 -6.91 -9.65
N GLU A 456 19.40 -5.84 -9.07
CA GLU A 456 20.83 -5.65 -8.82
C GLU A 456 21.43 -6.77 -7.94
N PHE A 457 20.60 -7.51 -7.22
CA PHE A 457 21.00 -8.63 -6.36
C PHE A 457 20.84 -10.01 -7.00
N GLN A 458 20.39 -10.10 -8.26
CA GLN A 458 20.12 -11.38 -8.93
C GLN A 458 21.34 -12.31 -8.95
N ALA A 459 22.53 -11.79 -9.27
CA ALA A 459 23.77 -12.58 -9.28
C ALA A 459 24.16 -13.12 -7.89
N ARG A 460 23.56 -12.58 -6.82
CA ARG A 460 23.80 -13.00 -5.43
C ARG A 460 22.83 -14.08 -4.95
N ARG A 461 21.83 -14.46 -5.75
CA ARG A 461 20.85 -15.49 -5.38
C ARG A 461 21.49 -16.85 -5.13
N SER A 462 22.48 -17.22 -5.93
CA SER A 462 23.28 -18.44 -5.71
C SER A 462 24.00 -18.41 -4.37
N SER A 463 24.64 -17.29 -4.01
CA SER A 463 25.28 -17.12 -2.70
C SER A 463 24.28 -17.10 -1.54
N TYR A 464 23.06 -16.59 -1.78
CA TYR A 464 21.97 -16.59 -0.81
C TYR A 464 21.53 -18.01 -0.48
N PHE A 465 21.22 -18.84 -1.49
CA PHE A 465 20.86 -20.24 -1.25
C PHE A 465 22.02 -21.04 -0.69
N TRP A 466 23.24 -20.83 -1.19
CA TRP A 466 24.44 -21.50 -0.69
C TRP A 466 24.62 -21.29 0.82
N LEU A 467 24.46 -20.07 1.32
CA LEU A 467 24.71 -19.75 2.72
C LEU A 467 23.73 -20.45 3.67
N CYS A 468 22.43 -20.43 3.36
CA CYS A 468 21.43 -21.17 4.15
C CYS A 468 21.71 -22.68 4.14
N ASN A 469 22.03 -23.24 2.96
CA ASN A 469 22.27 -24.67 2.81
C ASN A 469 23.56 -25.13 3.50
N ALA A 470 24.63 -24.32 3.48
CA ALA A 470 25.90 -24.62 4.13
C ALA A 470 25.76 -24.73 5.66
N LEU A 471 24.78 -24.03 6.24
CA LEU A 471 24.47 -24.03 7.66
C LEU A 471 23.29 -24.94 8.05
N ASP A 472 22.68 -25.64 7.09
CA ASP A 472 21.45 -26.43 7.27
C ASP A 472 20.30 -25.62 7.92
N LEU A 473 20.13 -24.37 7.49
CA LEU A 473 19.07 -23.48 7.96
C LEU A 473 17.88 -23.48 6.99
N TYR A 474 16.72 -23.05 7.48
CA TYR A 474 15.58 -22.76 6.60
C TYR A 474 16.02 -21.77 5.51
N CYS A 475 15.71 -22.08 4.25
CA CYS A 475 16.15 -21.27 3.11
C CYS A 475 14.94 -20.53 2.50
N PRO A 476 14.81 -19.21 2.73
CA PRO A 476 13.79 -18.37 2.10
C PRO A 476 13.93 -18.36 0.58
N VAL A 477 12.84 -18.05 -0.15
CA VAL A 477 12.92 -17.84 -1.60
C VAL A 477 13.16 -16.36 -1.90
N GLN A 478 14.24 -16.08 -2.61
CA GLN A 478 14.55 -14.75 -3.12
C GLN A 478 13.87 -14.52 -4.47
N TRP A 479 13.18 -13.39 -4.61
CA TRP A 479 12.58 -12.95 -5.86
C TRP A 479 13.04 -11.54 -6.19
N GLU A 480 13.44 -11.34 -7.44
CA GLU A 480 13.91 -10.05 -7.93
C GLU A 480 12.85 -9.31 -8.73
N TYR A 481 12.72 -8.00 -8.48
CA TYR A 481 11.92 -7.09 -9.30
C TYR A 481 12.75 -5.94 -9.84
N GLY A 482 12.31 -5.38 -10.96
CA GLY A 482 12.95 -4.26 -11.61
C GLY A 482 12.87 -2.99 -10.76
N ARG A 483 14.02 -2.35 -10.56
CA ARG A 483 14.11 -1.04 -9.90
C ARG A 483 13.29 0.00 -10.68
N LEU A 484 12.58 0.84 -9.94
CA LEU A 484 11.90 2.01 -10.47
C LEU A 484 12.82 3.21 -10.38
N ASN A 485 13.10 3.82 -11.53
CA ASN A 485 13.81 5.10 -11.63
C ASN A 485 12.92 6.11 -12.37
N LEU A 486 13.00 7.39 -11.98
CA LEU A 486 12.36 8.48 -12.70
C LEU A 486 13.40 9.31 -13.45
N THR A 487 13.12 9.66 -14.71
CA THR A 487 13.93 10.65 -15.44
C THR A 487 13.88 12.01 -14.74
N TYR A 488 14.91 12.83 -14.96
CA TYR A 488 15.04 14.17 -14.36
C TYR A 488 15.14 14.20 -12.83
N THR A 489 15.40 13.05 -12.18
CA THR A 489 15.51 12.97 -10.72
C THR A 489 16.89 12.53 -10.26
N VAL A 490 17.26 12.96 -9.06
CA VAL A 490 18.46 12.50 -8.36
C VAL A 490 18.07 12.00 -6.99
N VAL A 491 18.34 10.71 -6.74
CA VAL A 491 17.88 10.03 -5.52
C VAL A 491 19.01 9.53 -4.61
N SER A 492 20.27 9.76 -5.00
CA SER A 492 21.42 9.36 -4.17
C SER A 492 21.58 10.30 -2.98
N LYS A 493 21.64 9.75 -1.75
CA LYS A 493 21.86 10.51 -0.51
C LYS A 493 23.02 11.51 -0.62
N ARG A 494 24.18 11.06 -1.11
CA ARG A 494 25.37 11.91 -1.29
C ARG A 494 25.11 13.11 -2.21
N LYS A 495 24.34 12.91 -3.29
CA LYS A 495 24.01 13.98 -4.23
C LYS A 495 22.95 14.92 -3.66
N ILE A 496 21.96 14.41 -2.93
CA ILE A 496 20.94 15.24 -2.27
C ILE A 496 21.57 16.13 -1.20
N ILE A 497 22.43 15.58 -0.33
CA ILE A 497 23.15 16.36 0.69
C ILE A 497 23.96 17.48 0.02
N LYS A 498 24.68 17.18 -1.07
CA LYS A 498 25.40 18.20 -1.83
C LYS A 498 24.49 19.31 -2.37
N LEU A 499 23.27 18.99 -2.81
CA LEU A 499 22.29 19.99 -3.26
C LEU A 499 21.82 20.90 -2.12
N VAL A 500 21.67 20.35 -0.92
CA VAL A 500 21.31 21.11 0.30
C VAL A 500 22.46 22.01 0.74
N GLU A 501 23.68 21.45 0.86
CA GLU A 501 24.89 22.19 1.26
C GLU A 501 25.22 23.36 0.30
N THR A 502 24.91 23.20 -0.98
CA THR A 502 25.12 24.24 -2.01
C THR A 502 23.97 25.24 -2.09
N GLY A 503 22.92 25.09 -1.27
CA GLY A 503 21.77 25.99 -1.22
C GLY A 503 20.84 25.92 -2.45
N ILE A 504 21.02 24.93 -3.33
CA ILE A 504 20.18 24.73 -4.52
C ILE A 504 18.76 24.33 -4.10
N VAL A 505 18.68 23.43 -3.11
CA VAL A 505 17.44 23.01 -2.45
C VAL A 505 17.49 23.40 -0.99
N ARG A 506 16.33 23.71 -0.40
CA ARG A 506 16.26 24.21 0.99
C ARG A 506 16.66 23.13 2.00
N ASP A 507 16.16 21.93 1.79
CA ASP A 507 16.46 20.75 2.60
C ASP A 507 16.13 19.47 1.80
N TRP A 508 16.31 18.28 2.39
CA TRP A 508 16.05 16.98 1.76
C TRP A 508 14.54 16.67 1.54
N ASP A 509 13.65 17.46 2.13
CA ASP A 509 12.20 17.44 1.93
C ASP A 509 11.71 18.55 0.96
N ASP A 510 12.63 19.26 0.30
CA ASP A 510 12.28 20.29 -0.67
C ASP A 510 11.37 19.72 -1.78
N PRO A 511 10.19 20.28 -2.07
CA PRO A 511 9.23 19.73 -3.03
C PRO A 511 9.74 19.51 -4.46
N ARG A 512 10.91 20.05 -4.82
CA ARG A 512 11.59 19.79 -6.10
C ARG A 512 12.28 18.42 -6.15
N LEU A 513 12.56 17.82 -4.99
CA LEU A 513 13.14 16.50 -4.87
C LEU A 513 12.07 15.40 -4.98
N PHE A 514 12.52 14.19 -5.31
CA PHE A 514 11.67 13.00 -5.38
C PHE A 514 11.93 12.02 -4.22
N THR A 515 12.34 12.59 -3.07
CA THR A 515 12.29 11.88 -1.78
C THR A 515 10.83 11.71 -1.37
N LEU A 516 10.47 10.67 -0.62
CA LEU A 516 9.06 10.47 -0.24
C LEU A 516 8.55 11.62 0.63
N THR A 517 9.39 12.11 1.54
CA THR A 517 9.08 13.28 2.38
C THR A 517 8.90 14.55 1.55
N ALA A 518 9.71 14.76 0.50
CA ALA A 518 9.52 15.88 -0.42
C ALA A 518 8.20 15.78 -1.19
N LEU A 519 7.84 14.59 -1.69
CA LEU A 519 6.57 14.39 -2.40
C LEU A 519 5.36 14.60 -1.46
N ARG A 520 5.47 14.14 -0.21
CA ARG A 520 4.48 14.43 0.84
C ARG A 520 4.35 15.94 1.06
N ARG A 521 5.47 16.65 1.23
CA ARG A 521 5.49 18.12 1.41
C ARG A 521 5.00 18.88 0.18
N ARG A 522 5.24 18.36 -1.03
CA ARG A 522 4.69 18.88 -2.30
C ARG A 522 3.16 18.81 -2.37
N GLY A 523 2.53 18.00 -1.51
CA GLY A 523 1.08 17.81 -1.48
C GLY A 523 0.59 16.59 -2.25
N PHE A 524 1.46 15.64 -2.58
CA PHE A 524 1.02 14.41 -3.25
C PHE A 524 0.25 13.55 -2.25
N PRO A 525 -0.95 13.04 -2.58
CA PRO A 525 -1.66 12.12 -1.71
C PRO A 525 -1.01 10.72 -1.76
N PRO A 526 -0.94 9.97 -0.64
CA PRO A 526 -0.32 8.65 -0.62
C PRO A 526 -1.00 7.65 -1.56
N GLN A 527 -2.32 7.78 -1.74
CA GLN A 527 -3.09 6.97 -2.69
C GLN A 527 -2.57 7.13 -4.13
N ALA A 528 -2.14 8.34 -4.53
CA ALA A 528 -1.58 8.55 -5.86
C ALA A 528 -0.23 7.84 -6.05
N ILE A 529 0.62 7.82 -5.01
CA ILE A 529 1.89 7.08 -5.05
C ILE A 529 1.64 5.57 -5.19
N ASN A 530 0.68 5.04 -4.42
CA ASN A 530 0.32 3.62 -4.47
C ASN A 530 -0.31 3.25 -5.82
N ASN A 531 -1.21 4.10 -6.35
CA ASN A 531 -1.81 3.93 -7.67
C ASN A 531 -0.75 3.97 -8.78
N PHE A 532 0.25 4.86 -8.67
CA PHE A 532 1.37 4.90 -9.59
C PHE A 532 2.18 3.58 -9.55
N CYS A 533 2.49 3.07 -8.35
CA CYS A 533 3.16 1.77 -8.22
C CYS A 533 2.33 0.62 -8.82
N ALA A 534 1.00 0.65 -8.67
CA ALA A 534 0.09 -0.33 -9.27
C ALA A 534 0.07 -0.26 -10.80
N ARG A 535 0.12 0.95 -11.38
CA ARG A 535 0.18 1.13 -12.84
C ARG A 535 1.50 0.68 -13.43
N VAL A 536 2.62 0.98 -12.76
CA VAL A 536 3.94 0.50 -13.18
C VAL A 536 4.00 -1.03 -13.13
N GLY A 537 3.35 -1.63 -12.13
CA GLY A 537 3.28 -3.07 -11.98
C GLY A 537 4.60 -3.72 -11.55
N VAL A 538 4.56 -5.05 -11.51
CA VAL A 538 5.69 -5.89 -11.07
C VAL A 538 6.28 -6.57 -12.30
N THR A 539 7.42 -6.06 -12.75
CA THR A 539 8.20 -6.65 -13.84
C THR A 539 9.64 -6.83 -13.38
N VAL A 540 10.35 -7.79 -13.97
CA VAL A 540 11.77 -8.03 -13.69
C VAL A 540 12.66 -6.99 -14.40
N ALA A 541 12.17 -6.36 -15.47
CA ALA A 541 12.90 -5.34 -16.21
C ALA A 541 13.04 -4.05 -15.41
N GLN A 542 14.22 -3.43 -15.43
CA GLN A 542 14.40 -2.08 -14.90
C GLN A 542 13.55 -1.11 -15.72
N THR A 543 12.75 -0.31 -15.02
CA THR A 543 11.82 0.63 -15.65
C THR A 543 12.21 2.05 -15.29
N THR A 544 12.54 2.83 -16.31
CA THR A 544 12.71 4.28 -16.21
C THR A 544 11.43 4.94 -16.72
N MET A 545 10.81 5.76 -15.88
CA MET A 545 9.53 6.43 -16.18
C MET A 545 9.69 7.94 -16.13
N GLU A 546 8.81 8.67 -16.82
CA GLU A 546 8.80 10.12 -16.76
C GLU A 546 7.91 10.64 -15.61
N PRO A 547 8.29 11.74 -14.93
CA PRO A 547 7.52 12.30 -13.81
C PRO A 547 6.05 12.61 -14.11
N HIS A 548 5.70 12.95 -15.36
CA HIS A 548 4.32 13.31 -15.72
C HIS A 548 3.31 12.16 -15.49
N LEU A 549 3.77 10.90 -15.52
CA LEU A 549 2.93 9.72 -15.25
C LEU A 549 2.53 9.66 -13.77
N LEU A 550 3.47 10.00 -12.88
CA LEU A 550 3.19 10.14 -11.45
C LEU A 550 2.23 11.30 -11.21
N GLU A 551 2.48 12.45 -11.84
CA GLU A 551 1.61 13.63 -11.72
C GLU A 551 0.20 13.39 -12.28
N ALA A 552 0.05 12.53 -13.29
CA ALA A 552 -1.28 12.10 -13.77
C ALA A 552 -2.05 11.35 -12.68
N CYS A 553 -1.41 10.41 -11.97
CA CYS A 553 -2.02 9.71 -10.85
C CYS A 553 -2.40 10.68 -9.71
N VAL A 554 -1.58 11.69 -9.47
CA VAL A 554 -1.85 12.75 -8.47
C VAL A 554 -3.07 13.58 -8.88
N ARG A 555 -3.14 14.02 -10.15
CA ARG A 555 -4.28 14.79 -10.67
C ARG A 555 -5.60 14.04 -10.54
N GLU A 556 -5.61 12.75 -10.87
CA GLU A 556 -6.82 11.92 -10.74
C GLU A 556 -7.31 11.83 -9.29
N VAL A 557 -6.41 11.59 -8.33
CA VAL A 557 -6.79 11.52 -6.91
C VAL A 557 -7.24 12.89 -6.38
N LEU A 558 -6.50 13.96 -6.68
CA LEU A 558 -6.85 15.30 -6.21
C LEU A 558 -8.15 15.82 -6.84
N ASN A 559 -8.46 15.43 -8.07
CA ASN A 559 -9.74 15.78 -8.69
C ASN A 559 -10.94 15.27 -7.85
N ASP A 560 -10.82 14.12 -7.19
CA ASP A 560 -11.93 13.54 -6.43
C ASP A 560 -11.90 13.90 -4.93
N THR A 561 -10.76 14.38 -4.43
CA THR A 561 -10.51 14.55 -2.98
C THR A 561 -10.22 15.99 -2.55
N ALA A 562 -9.64 16.84 -3.40
CA ALA A 562 -9.32 18.22 -3.05
C ALA A 562 -10.53 19.15 -3.30
N PRO A 563 -11.02 19.89 -2.29
CA PRO A 563 -12.05 20.90 -2.50
C PRO A 563 -11.51 22.06 -3.33
N ARG A 564 -12.38 22.69 -4.13
CA ARG A 564 -12.01 23.82 -4.99
C ARG A 564 -12.18 25.11 -4.22
N ALA A 565 -11.14 25.92 -4.20
CA ALA A 565 -11.16 27.29 -3.71
C ALA A 565 -10.55 28.22 -4.77
N MET A 566 -10.89 29.50 -4.71
CA MET A 566 -10.34 30.53 -5.59
C MET A 566 -9.22 31.27 -4.89
N ALA A 567 -8.10 31.49 -5.60
CA ALA A 567 -6.96 32.26 -5.11
C ALA A 567 -6.27 32.92 -6.31
N ILE A 568 -5.71 34.11 -6.11
CA ILE A 568 -5.13 34.91 -7.19
C ILE A 568 -3.67 35.19 -6.83
N LEU A 569 -2.77 35.01 -7.79
CA LEU A 569 -1.33 35.19 -7.57
C LEU A 569 -0.90 36.64 -7.81
N GLU A 570 -1.33 37.21 -8.93
CA GLU A 570 -1.07 38.59 -9.33
C GLU A 570 -2.41 39.36 -9.30
N PRO A 571 -2.86 39.84 -8.12
CA PRO A 571 -4.20 40.40 -7.96
C PRO A 571 -4.34 41.75 -8.66
N LEU A 572 -5.27 41.82 -9.61
CA LEU A 572 -5.72 43.05 -10.25
C LEU A 572 -7.07 43.47 -9.68
N LYS A 573 -7.12 44.66 -9.07
CA LYS A 573 -8.33 45.18 -8.44
C LYS A 573 -9.32 45.68 -9.48
N VAL A 574 -10.57 45.25 -9.37
CA VAL A 574 -11.67 45.63 -10.25
C VAL A 574 -12.84 46.14 -9.41
N THR A 575 -13.40 47.29 -9.81
CA THR A 575 -14.55 47.91 -9.12
C THR A 575 -15.75 47.98 -10.05
N ILE A 576 -16.86 47.39 -9.60
CA ILE A 576 -18.13 47.38 -10.32
C ILE A 576 -18.87 48.68 -9.98
N THR A 577 -18.97 49.61 -10.92
CA THR A 577 -19.46 50.97 -10.64
C THR A 577 -20.95 51.02 -10.32
N ASN A 578 -21.73 50.11 -10.90
CA ASN A 578 -23.19 50.09 -10.81
C ASN A 578 -23.78 49.08 -9.82
N LEU A 579 -22.96 48.49 -8.95
CA LEU A 579 -23.43 47.69 -7.81
C LEU A 579 -23.59 48.61 -6.58
N PRO A 580 -24.77 48.68 -5.93
CA PRO A 580 -24.97 49.50 -4.75
C PRO A 580 -24.17 48.94 -3.56
N THR A 581 -23.56 49.84 -2.77
CA THR A 581 -22.65 49.50 -1.66
C THR A 581 -23.30 48.65 -0.56
N SER A 582 -24.63 48.64 -0.46
CA SER A 582 -25.41 47.87 0.51
C SER A 582 -25.76 46.44 0.06
N ALA A 583 -25.44 46.04 -1.17
CA ALA A 583 -25.70 44.70 -1.70
C ALA A 583 -24.45 43.82 -1.58
N GLN A 584 -24.14 43.36 -0.36
CA GLN A 584 -23.27 42.20 -0.20
C GLN A 584 -24.12 40.96 -0.42
N THR A 585 -23.77 40.16 -1.43
CA THR A 585 -24.51 38.94 -1.76
C THR A 585 -23.62 37.74 -1.44
N GLU A 586 -24.13 36.82 -0.64
CA GLU A 586 -23.47 35.55 -0.39
C GLU A 586 -23.70 34.60 -1.59
N VAL A 587 -22.61 34.14 -2.20
CA VAL A 587 -22.65 33.20 -3.33
C VAL A 587 -22.25 31.83 -2.83
N ARG A 588 -23.13 30.85 -3.01
CA ARG A 588 -22.83 29.44 -2.71
C ARG A 588 -22.00 28.86 -3.85
N VAL A 589 -20.83 28.31 -3.51
CA VAL A 589 -19.89 27.69 -4.44
C VAL A 589 -19.73 26.20 -4.07
N PRO A 590 -19.95 25.26 -5.01
CA PRO A 590 -19.76 23.83 -4.74
C PRO A 590 -18.27 23.51 -4.57
N ASP A 591 -17.94 22.69 -3.57
CA ASP A 591 -16.54 22.29 -3.30
C ASP A 591 -16.01 21.36 -4.39
N PHE A 592 -16.90 20.58 -5.02
CA PHE A 592 -16.59 19.61 -6.07
C PHE A 592 -17.53 19.83 -7.26
N PRO A 593 -17.08 20.44 -8.37
CA PRO A 593 -17.94 20.78 -9.50
C PRO A 593 -18.66 19.59 -10.14
N ALA A 594 -18.05 18.40 -10.11
CA ALA A 594 -18.65 17.18 -10.65
C ALA A 594 -19.63 16.50 -9.68
N ASN A 595 -19.65 16.87 -8.39
CA ASN A 595 -20.48 16.24 -7.38
C ASN A 595 -20.79 17.20 -6.21
N GLU A 596 -21.87 17.97 -6.36
CA GLU A 596 -22.30 18.96 -5.37
C GLU A 596 -22.75 18.35 -4.04
N ALA A 597 -23.07 17.04 -4.01
CA ALA A 597 -23.46 16.36 -2.78
C ALA A 597 -22.31 16.24 -1.77
N LYS A 598 -21.06 16.44 -2.19
CA LYS A 598 -19.87 16.37 -1.31
C LYS A 598 -19.65 17.61 -0.45
N GLY A 599 -20.30 18.73 -0.76
CA GLY A 599 -20.13 19.97 0.00
C GLY A 599 -20.20 21.23 -0.84
N SER A 600 -20.33 22.34 -0.14
CA SER A 600 -20.31 23.69 -0.70
C SER A 600 -19.92 24.69 0.38
N HIS A 601 -19.19 25.72 0.00
CA HIS A 601 -18.90 26.87 0.85
C HIS A 601 -19.56 28.13 0.30
N VAL A 602 -19.57 29.19 1.11
CA VAL A 602 -20.15 30.48 0.75
C VAL A 602 -19.02 31.49 0.60
N VAL A 603 -19.08 32.28 -0.48
CA VAL A 603 -18.12 33.34 -0.79
C VAL A 603 -18.87 34.67 -0.86
N PRO A 604 -18.42 35.72 -0.17
CA PRO A 604 -19.06 37.03 -0.26
C PRO A 604 -18.80 37.64 -1.64
N PHE A 605 -19.83 38.21 -2.27
CA PHE A 605 -19.73 39.00 -3.49
C PHE A 605 -19.99 40.47 -3.17
N SER A 606 -19.07 41.35 -3.58
CA SER A 606 -19.08 42.77 -3.23
C SER A 606 -18.78 43.64 -4.46
N LYS A 607 -18.90 44.96 -4.29
CA LYS A 607 -18.58 45.96 -5.31
C LYS A 607 -17.14 45.89 -5.80
N THR A 608 -16.24 45.41 -4.95
CA THR A 608 -14.80 45.34 -5.24
C THR A 608 -14.36 43.89 -5.24
N ILE A 609 -13.81 43.48 -6.38
CA ILE A 609 -13.32 42.13 -6.66
C ILE A 609 -11.87 42.23 -7.15
N PHE A 610 -11.16 41.13 -7.06
CA PHE A 610 -9.85 40.92 -7.66
C PHE A 610 -9.96 39.84 -8.72
N ILE A 611 -9.20 40.00 -9.79
CA ILE A 611 -8.99 39.01 -10.84
C ILE A 611 -7.50 38.78 -11.03
N GLU A 612 -7.11 37.70 -11.71
CA GLU A 612 -5.72 37.49 -12.10
C GLU A 612 -5.30 38.55 -13.13
N GLN A 613 -4.11 39.12 -12.98
CA GLN A 613 -3.62 40.15 -13.90
C GLN A 613 -3.52 39.63 -15.34
N SER A 614 -3.21 38.34 -15.52
CA SER A 614 -3.14 37.70 -16.84
C SER A 614 -4.49 37.60 -17.57
N ASP A 615 -5.60 37.67 -16.84
CA ASP A 615 -6.96 37.63 -17.39
C ASP A 615 -7.35 38.98 -18.02
N PHE A 616 -6.55 40.03 -17.79
CA PHE A 616 -6.72 41.35 -18.40
C PHE A 616 -5.63 41.63 -19.44
N ARG A 617 -6.04 42.08 -20.63
CA ARG A 617 -5.13 42.53 -21.69
C ARG A 617 -5.67 43.79 -22.35
N GLU A 618 -4.84 44.83 -22.46
CA GLU A 618 -5.19 46.12 -23.11
C GLU A 618 -5.14 46.09 -24.65
N VAL A 619 -5.14 44.90 -25.26
CA VAL A 619 -4.77 44.78 -26.67
C VAL A 619 -5.97 44.96 -27.61
N PHE A 620 -6.04 46.13 -28.25
CA PHE A 620 -6.74 46.35 -29.51
C PHE A 620 -5.79 45.90 -30.65
N PHE A 621 -5.88 44.66 -31.16
CA PHE A 621 -5.09 44.25 -32.34
C PHE A 621 -5.94 43.57 -33.42
N PHE A 622 -5.90 44.18 -34.61
CA PHE A 622 -6.13 43.56 -35.89
C PHE A 622 -5.04 42.50 -36.14
N PHE A 623 -5.39 41.21 -36.14
CA PHE A 623 -4.64 40.21 -36.89
C PHE A 623 -5.63 39.27 -37.57
N LEU A 624 -5.60 39.28 -38.90
CA LEU A 624 -6.29 38.29 -39.73
C LEU A 624 -5.60 36.94 -39.55
N ASP A 625 -6.30 35.97 -38.96
CA ASP A 625 -6.22 34.60 -39.43
C ASP A 625 -7.61 33.94 -39.40
N PHE A 626 -7.82 33.03 -40.33
CA PHE A 626 -9.08 32.79 -41.03
C PHE A 626 -10.28 32.28 -40.19
N LYS A 627 -11.46 32.86 -40.53
CA LYS A 627 -12.85 32.47 -40.20
C LYS A 627 -13.35 32.74 -38.77
N LYS A 628 -13.61 34.00 -38.45
CA LYS A 628 -14.81 34.46 -37.73
C LYS A 628 -14.92 35.99 -37.85
N LYS A 629 -16.09 36.50 -38.25
CA LYS A 629 -16.40 37.94 -38.35
C LYS A 629 -16.35 38.58 -36.96
N ILE A 630 -15.68 39.72 -36.86
CA ILE A 630 -15.50 40.51 -35.65
C ILE A 630 -16.82 41.24 -35.30
N ILE A 631 -17.31 41.02 -34.09
CA ILE A 631 -18.21 41.92 -33.36
C ILE A 631 -17.49 42.20 -32.03
N ALA A 632 -17.51 43.46 -31.58
CA ALA A 632 -16.85 43.95 -30.37
C ALA A 632 -16.85 42.92 -29.22
N SER A 633 -15.66 42.55 -28.75
CA SER A 633 -15.50 41.51 -27.74
C SER A 633 -15.88 42.06 -26.36
N HIS A 634 -17.11 41.75 -25.93
CA HIS A 634 -17.51 41.83 -24.53
C HIS A 634 -16.65 40.84 -23.70
N ILE A 635 -16.05 41.30 -22.59
CA ILE A 635 -15.48 40.41 -21.58
C ILE A 635 -16.67 39.82 -20.82
N GLY A 636 -17.04 38.59 -21.17
CA GLY A 636 -18.03 37.83 -20.41
C GLY A 636 -17.38 37.19 -19.18
N LEU A 637 -17.90 37.47 -17.98
CA LEU A 637 -17.64 36.64 -16.80
C LEU A 637 -18.27 35.26 -17.03
N VAL A 638 -17.49 34.19 -16.90
CA VAL A 638 -17.95 32.82 -17.13
C VAL A 638 -18.77 32.31 -15.92
N ARG A 639 -19.96 31.78 -16.25
CA ARG A 639 -20.73 30.71 -15.59
C ARG A 639 -20.37 30.41 -14.11
N ILE A 640 -21.09 31.06 -13.20
CA ILE A 640 -21.45 30.45 -11.91
C ILE A 640 -22.61 29.49 -12.23
N PRO A 641 -22.45 28.16 -12.15
CA PRO A 641 -23.59 27.28 -12.30
C PRO A 641 -24.56 27.63 -11.15
N PHE A 642 -25.84 27.83 -11.49
CA PHE A 642 -26.98 28.10 -10.59
C PHE A 642 -27.49 29.53 -10.41
N PHE A 643 -26.92 30.56 -11.04
CA PHE A 643 -27.66 31.83 -11.23
C PHE A 643 -27.54 32.36 -12.67
N PHE A 644 -28.69 32.46 -13.34
CA PHE A 644 -28.84 33.13 -14.64
C PHE A 644 -28.66 34.64 -14.46
N PHE A 645 -27.42 35.12 -14.48
CA PHE A 645 -27.12 36.52 -14.81
C PHE A 645 -26.02 36.56 -15.87
N PHE A 646 -26.41 36.81 -17.11
CA PHE A 646 -25.48 37.33 -18.12
C PHE A 646 -25.22 38.80 -17.74
N LEU A 647 -24.17 39.05 -16.96
CA LEU A 647 -23.66 40.41 -16.80
C LEU A 647 -22.69 40.66 -17.96
N SER A 648 -23.19 41.36 -18.98
CA SER A 648 -22.33 41.98 -19.98
C SER A 648 -21.74 43.25 -19.37
N PHE A 649 -20.41 43.39 -19.35
CA PHE A 649 -19.76 44.60 -18.87
C PHE A 649 -19.31 45.45 -20.05
N GLU A 650 -19.68 46.74 -20.04
CA GLU A 650 -18.96 47.75 -20.82
C GLU A 650 -17.80 48.24 -19.95
N ALA A 651 -16.59 47.87 -20.34
CA ALA A 651 -15.37 48.45 -19.79
C ALA A 651 -15.19 49.84 -20.39
N SER A 652 -15.57 50.88 -19.65
CA SER A 652 -15.20 52.25 -19.97
C SER A 652 -13.93 52.59 -19.20
N VAL A 653 -12.78 52.59 -19.89
CA VAL A 653 -11.55 53.16 -19.34
C VAL A 653 -11.74 54.68 -19.31
N VAL A 654 -12.06 55.24 -18.14
CA VAL A 654 -12.08 56.70 -17.95
C VAL A 654 -10.63 57.17 -17.85
N ILE A 655 -10.09 57.71 -18.94
CA ILE A 655 -8.75 58.28 -18.97
C ILE A 655 -8.80 59.66 -18.29
N ASN A 656 -8.35 59.75 -17.04
CA ASN A 656 -8.14 61.03 -16.36
C ASN A 656 -6.66 61.44 -16.51
N SER A 657 -6.41 62.57 -17.18
CA SER A 657 -5.13 62.92 -17.80
C SER A 657 -4.00 63.39 -16.87
N GLU A 658 -4.06 63.13 -15.55
CA GLU A 658 -3.09 63.73 -14.60
C GLU A 658 -2.19 62.76 -13.82
N TYR A 659 -2.28 61.43 -13.99
CA TYR A 659 -1.41 60.50 -13.24
C TYR A 659 -0.86 59.36 -14.11
N SER A 660 0.24 59.58 -14.82
CA SER A 660 0.85 58.63 -15.78
C SER A 660 1.61 57.43 -15.17
N LYS A 661 1.54 57.18 -13.85
CA LYS A 661 2.24 56.06 -13.18
C LYS A 661 1.38 55.05 -12.40
N LEU A 662 0.08 55.30 -12.23
CA LEU A 662 -0.84 54.47 -11.42
C LEU A 662 -1.61 53.40 -12.21
N TRP A 663 -1.31 53.24 -13.50
CA TRP A 663 -2.15 52.53 -14.49
C TRP A 663 -2.21 51.00 -14.36
N ARG A 664 -1.50 50.36 -13.41
CA ARG A 664 -1.50 48.89 -13.29
C ARG A 664 -2.37 48.33 -12.18
N GLU A 665 -3.05 49.18 -11.40
CA GLU A 665 -3.61 48.75 -10.11
C GLU A 665 -5.14 48.73 -10.03
N HIS A 666 -5.89 49.26 -11.01
CA HIS A 666 -7.35 49.41 -10.86
C HIS A 666 -8.13 49.51 -12.18
N ILE A 667 -9.23 48.76 -12.30
CA ILE A 667 -10.16 48.80 -13.44
C ILE A 667 -11.59 49.11 -12.97
N LEU A 668 -12.30 49.96 -13.72
CA LEU A 668 -13.72 50.26 -13.53
C LEU A 668 -14.58 49.53 -14.57
N LEU A 669 -15.58 48.78 -14.12
CA LEU A 669 -16.55 48.11 -15.00
C LEU A 669 -17.97 48.60 -14.72
N SER A 670 -18.79 48.80 -15.76
CA SER A 670 -20.24 49.03 -15.64
C SER A 670 -20.98 47.82 -16.22
N SER A 671 -22.02 47.32 -15.54
CA SER A 671 -22.82 46.21 -16.06
C SER A 671 -24.09 46.67 -16.78
N THR A 672 -24.44 46.01 -17.88
CA THR A 672 -25.76 46.11 -18.51
C THR A 672 -26.52 44.80 -18.26
N VAL A 673 -27.73 44.91 -17.70
CA VAL A 673 -28.63 43.76 -17.52
C VAL A 673 -29.42 43.58 -18.81
N SER A 674 -29.08 42.58 -19.62
CA SER A 674 -29.93 42.11 -20.71
C SER A 674 -30.70 40.86 -20.27
N THR A 675 -32.02 40.89 -20.39
CA THR A 675 -32.87 39.69 -20.35
C THR A 675 -32.53 38.80 -21.55
N PRO A 676 -32.76 37.46 -21.48
CA PRO A 676 -32.39 36.56 -22.56
C PRO A 676 -33.16 36.94 -23.82
N ASP A 677 -32.43 37.45 -24.80
CA ASP A 677 -32.98 37.92 -26.07
C ASP A 677 -33.44 36.69 -26.87
N THR A 678 -34.68 36.71 -27.34
CA THR A 678 -35.30 35.69 -28.21
C THR A 678 -34.71 35.65 -29.62
N SER A 679 -33.54 36.25 -29.84
CA SER A 679 -32.82 36.24 -31.10
C SER A 679 -31.73 35.15 -31.03
N GLY A 680 -31.84 34.14 -31.88
CA GLY A 680 -31.00 32.93 -31.89
C GLY A 680 -29.53 33.14 -32.25
N ALA A 681 -28.80 33.98 -31.50
CA ALA A 681 -27.37 34.12 -31.57
C ALA A 681 -26.73 33.24 -30.49
N ALA A 682 -26.32 32.02 -30.85
CA ALA A 682 -25.47 31.21 -30.00
C ALA A 682 -24.14 31.96 -29.76
N HIS A 683 -23.84 32.30 -28.51
CA HIS A 683 -22.51 32.77 -28.10
C HIS A 683 -21.47 31.66 -28.33
N GLN A 684 -20.93 31.62 -29.55
CA GLN A 684 -19.79 30.80 -29.93
C GLN A 684 -18.53 31.48 -29.42
N ASN A 685 -18.12 31.16 -28.19
CA ASN A 685 -16.74 31.04 -27.71
C ASN A 685 -16.80 30.97 -26.19
N THR A 686 -16.62 29.77 -25.64
CA THR A 686 -16.37 29.57 -24.21
C THR A 686 -14.99 30.16 -23.90
N ILE A 687 -14.94 31.27 -23.16
CA ILE A 687 -13.70 31.84 -22.61
C ILE A 687 -13.32 31.01 -21.36
N GLU A 688 -12.02 30.94 -21.04
CA GLU A 688 -11.49 30.30 -19.82
C GLU A 688 -12.11 30.94 -18.55
N PRO A 689 -12.27 30.17 -17.45
CA PRO A 689 -12.87 30.69 -16.22
C PRO A 689 -12.03 31.80 -15.59
N ILE A 690 -12.62 32.97 -15.34
CA ILE A 690 -11.98 34.10 -14.65
C ILE A 690 -12.09 33.87 -13.15
N MET A 691 -10.95 33.90 -12.43
CA MET A 691 -10.92 33.70 -10.98
C MET A 691 -11.28 35.00 -10.25
N LEU A 692 -12.22 34.93 -9.30
CA LEU A 692 -12.73 36.09 -8.57
C LEU A 692 -12.47 35.94 -7.06
N CYS A 693 -11.86 36.95 -6.45
CA CYS A 693 -11.77 37.07 -4.98
C CYS A 693 -12.32 38.41 -4.53
N THR A 694 -13.11 38.44 -3.46
CA THR A 694 -13.59 39.70 -2.86
C THR A 694 -12.72 40.14 -1.71
N LEU A 695 -12.67 41.47 -1.48
CA LEU A 695 -11.84 42.10 -0.46
C LEU A 695 -12.14 41.57 0.97
N ASP A 696 -13.39 41.25 1.28
CA ASP A 696 -13.80 40.80 2.61
C ASP A 696 -13.44 39.32 2.90
N ALA A 697 -12.99 38.56 1.88
CA ALA A 697 -12.60 37.14 2.00
C ALA A 697 -11.10 36.87 1.74
N ALA A 698 -10.35 37.85 1.23
CA ALA A 698 -8.95 37.68 0.88
C ALA A 698 -8.06 37.65 2.14
N HIS A 699 -7.66 36.44 2.55
CA HIS A 699 -6.63 36.25 3.56
C HIS A 699 -5.26 36.22 2.86
N GLY A 700 -4.29 37.01 3.34
CA GLY A 700 -2.92 36.93 2.85
C GLY A 700 -2.35 35.53 3.10
N ALA A 701 -1.95 34.85 2.04
CA ALA A 701 -1.33 33.53 2.10
C ALA A 701 -0.04 33.55 1.28
N ASP A 702 1.05 33.08 1.87
CA ASP A 702 2.31 32.88 1.15
C ASP A 702 2.17 31.66 0.23
N ILE A 703 2.00 31.91 -1.07
CA ILE A 703 2.00 30.86 -2.10
C ILE A 703 3.39 30.81 -2.71
N PHE A 704 4.07 29.67 -2.57
CA PHE A 704 5.31 29.44 -3.31
C PHE A 704 4.99 29.39 -4.82
N PRO A 705 5.71 30.16 -5.67
CA PRO A 705 5.45 30.16 -7.10
C PRO A 705 5.54 28.75 -7.69
N THR A 706 4.87 28.54 -8.82
CA THR A 706 4.80 27.29 -9.59
C THR A 706 6.12 26.51 -9.54
N ILE A 707 6.10 25.38 -8.83
CA ILE A 707 7.23 24.46 -8.78
C ILE A 707 7.25 23.70 -10.10
N ASN A 708 7.84 24.32 -11.11
CA ASN A 708 8.09 23.67 -12.39
C ASN A 708 9.07 22.51 -12.16
N CYS A 709 8.90 21.43 -12.93
CA CYS A 709 9.87 20.34 -12.93
C CYS A 709 11.26 20.95 -13.03
N CYS A 710 12.07 20.72 -12.01
CA CYS A 710 13.48 21.02 -12.07
C CYS A 710 14.02 20.21 -13.25
N SER A 711 14.18 20.85 -14.41
CA SER A 711 14.92 20.31 -15.55
C SER A 711 16.39 20.28 -15.15
N ILE A 712 16.73 19.48 -14.13
CA ILE A 712 18.10 19.25 -13.65
C ILE A 712 18.88 18.43 -14.69
N LEU A 713 18.23 17.95 -15.75
CA LEU A 713 18.83 17.05 -16.73
C LEU A 713 18.36 17.34 -18.16
N PHE A 714 18.89 18.39 -18.80
CA PHE A 714 19.28 18.24 -20.20
C PHE A 714 20.79 17.95 -20.15
N VAL A 715 21.19 16.76 -20.61
CA VAL A 715 22.59 16.28 -20.74
C VAL A 715 23.23 15.69 -19.47
N LEU A 716 22.90 14.44 -19.10
CA LEU A 716 23.76 13.61 -18.24
C LEU A 716 23.83 12.12 -18.64
N THR A 717 23.69 11.81 -19.92
CA THR A 717 24.05 10.48 -20.45
C THR A 717 25.27 10.48 -21.37
N GLN A 718 25.82 11.64 -21.73
CA GLN A 718 27.12 11.71 -22.40
C GLN A 718 27.95 12.89 -21.86
N ILE A 719 29.05 12.54 -21.17
CA ILE A 719 30.27 13.33 -20.97
C ILE A 719 30.20 14.50 -19.94
N SER A 720 30.70 14.23 -18.72
CA SER A 720 31.51 15.11 -17.83
C SER A 720 31.11 15.06 -16.34
N ASN A 721 32.11 15.24 -15.47
CA ASN A 721 32.06 15.14 -14.01
C ASN A 721 31.34 16.32 -13.29
N ASP A 722 30.62 17.19 -14.01
CA ASP A 722 30.08 18.43 -13.47
C ASP A 722 28.54 18.44 -13.40
N PHE A 723 27.99 17.77 -12.37
CA PHE A 723 26.55 17.78 -12.05
C PHE A 723 25.97 19.18 -11.75
N GLN A 724 26.81 20.15 -11.37
CA GLN A 724 26.35 21.50 -10.98
C GLN A 724 26.00 22.40 -12.17
N ARG A 725 26.43 22.08 -13.40
CA ARG A 725 26.19 22.98 -14.56
C ARG A 725 24.83 22.79 -15.23
N SER A 726 24.07 21.74 -14.91
CA SER A 726 22.78 21.41 -15.56
C SER A 726 21.54 21.97 -14.86
N LEU A 727 21.71 23.00 -14.01
CA LEU A 727 20.61 23.63 -13.28
C LEU A 727 19.75 24.52 -14.18
N CYS A 728 18.44 24.35 -14.14
CA CYS A 728 17.49 25.22 -14.84
C CYS A 728 17.51 26.64 -14.23
N ARG A 729 17.71 27.68 -15.07
CA ARG A 729 17.73 29.08 -14.63
C ARG A 729 16.40 29.59 -14.07
N GLN A 730 15.26 28.99 -14.43
CA GLN A 730 13.95 29.37 -13.86
C GLN A 730 13.87 29.12 -12.35
N THR A 731 14.70 28.23 -11.80
CA THR A 731 14.82 28.02 -10.35
C THR A 731 15.47 29.21 -9.63
N ILE A 732 16.24 30.04 -10.35
CA ILE A 732 16.93 31.22 -9.81
C ILE A 732 16.00 32.44 -9.75
N ASP A 733 15.01 32.54 -10.65
CA ASP A 733 14.08 33.69 -10.64
C ASP A 733 13.13 33.67 -9.43
N CYS A 734 12.85 32.50 -8.84
CA CYS A 734 12.16 32.40 -7.54
C CYS A 734 13.01 32.85 -6.33
N ILE A 735 14.34 32.86 -6.46
CA ILE A 735 15.24 33.29 -5.37
C ILE A 735 15.41 34.82 -5.38
N LYS A 736 15.23 35.48 -6.53
CA LYS A 736 15.35 36.94 -6.64
C LYS A 736 14.14 37.72 -6.16
N THR A 737 12.97 37.10 -6.09
CA THR A 737 11.77 37.72 -5.51
C THR A 737 11.75 37.67 -3.97
N TRP A 738 12.86 37.25 -3.35
CA TRP A 738 12.99 37.02 -1.90
C TRP A 738 14.25 37.66 -1.29
N MET A 739 14.78 38.72 -1.93
CA MET A 739 15.70 39.69 -1.30
C MET A 739 15.04 41.06 -1.19
#